data_AF-A0CUC9-F1
#
_entry.id   AF-A0CUC9-F1
#
_cell.length_a   1.000
_cell.length_b   1.000
_cell.length_c   1.000
_cell.angle_alpha   90.00
_cell.angle_beta   90.00
_cell.angle_gamma   90.00
#
_symmetry.space_group_name_H-M   'P 1'
#
loop_
_entity.id
_entity.type
_entity.pdbx_description
1 polymer ?
#
loop_
_entity_poly.entity_id
_entity_poly.type
_entity_poly.pdbx_seq_one_letter_code
_entity_poly.pdbx_strand_id
1 'polypeptide(L)'
;MEWNNNKRIETPMEGGGGQAIRLFVTIRKDSESNVEYKKMTVMAPLSIKISMLKRHIEREFADLFPHEPTFVCAKLEDEFGYSLSNASMVSELLKNSDRLSAIPESFTKDLIGKMHVTHDLNELTFMLKSITQTIIAKLAEAELGPPETQMDIMQLIIPVGFSLQQKAINHNTALTLKRIFENERLQFLDDQSYALISQLLVKLLQFWTNDLIFQDQFLLNLTVDLLEILTKSAAFSTSYKTPQIVNSLMSVSKLDFVSAQTRSRIIKLISFLSRPQFTNCYQPRSYDGPLQLNLPPQPRRRNEEYVPSILEQPNRNSNRRQGSAGIRNQNGFEQQQQDFNQYPYKQNDSNQYPYRQNDSNQYGFKQNESNQYQQSNMPKLPPTPQQFGYQSQPLQSNYPPPQQNPVYSKPQLNINNRPQSNRNPNQYGGTMQQQVFDGLVQDYLNLISTESNEEMLQFAIQNLSDGIDTTIHQIMDNPEAFQKIVNLLEIAMSPNYLGMQLRVLEALSKNMNQERAKEGLKLKLIPRIMKAFTYQPKEFQAILYDMLSATLKLSDFQVDVLTVITMIESAYPRIQMLGIKILSLMSDPQRLQNTNNVSIQFENYIKSLMDWTLDGQKGEEFQYNALQTLSNLAINDYIRPQILHLKGIEFFLKVLRESYRVDAQRLAAKGLLNLSIKSRETKLSIVSLMEEEIQRLQRGEMDTVVQGYLTTLLTTRERGQLL
;
A
#
# COMPACT_ATOMS: atom_id res chain seq x y z
N MET A 1 -32.83 24.45 -37.98
CA MET A 1 -31.82 25.52 -37.88
C MET A 1 -30.53 24.98 -38.42
N GLU A 2 -29.91 25.70 -39.36
CA GLU A 2 -28.83 25.18 -40.18
C GLU A 2 -27.49 25.19 -39.43
N TRP A 3 -26.72 24.11 -39.55
CA TRP A 3 -25.32 24.08 -39.16
C TRP A 3 -24.49 24.48 -40.38
N ASN A 4 -23.94 25.69 -40.37
CA ASN A 4 -23.09 26.19 -41.43
C ASN A 4 -21.82 26.80 -40.83
N ASN A 5 -20.72 26.05 -40.90
CA ASN A 5 -19.38 26.54 -40.58
C ASN A 5 -18.34 25.79 -41.43
N ASN A 6 -18.43 25.98 -42.75
CA ASN A 6 -17.42 25.53 -43.70
C ASN A 6 -16.13 26.37 -43.54
N LYS A 7 -15.18 25.89 -42.73
CA LYS A 7 -13.77 26.25 -42.93
C LYS A 7 -13.21 25.35 -44.03
N ARG A 8 -13.12 25.87 -45.26
CA ARG A 8 -12.27 25.27 -46.31
C ARG A 8 -10.83 25.29 -45.81
N ILE A 9 -10.24 24.11 -45.65
CA ILE A 9 -8.79 23.97 -45.60
C ILE A 9 -8.32 23.78 -47.03
N GLU A 10 -7.29 24.54 -47.42
CA GLU A 10 -6.74 24.54 -48.77
C GLU A 10 -6.04 23.20 -49.05
N THR A 11 -6.30 22.61 -50.21
CA THR A 11 -5.57 21.44 -50.71
C THR A 11 -4.15 21.83 -51.11
N PRO A 12 -3.10 21.21 -50.51
CA PRO A 12 -1.75 21.29 -51.05
C PRO A 12 -1.66 20.51 -52.37
N MET A 13 -0.70 20.90 -53.20
CA MET A 13 -0.55 20.41 -54.58
C MET A 13 -0.15 18.93 -54.69
N GLU A 14 -0.46 18.35 -55.85
CA GLU A 14 -0.02 17.02 -56.28
C GLU A 14 1.52 16.92 -56.28
N GLY A 15 2.06 16.01 -55.48
CA GLY A 15 3.51 15.80 -55.38
C GLY A 15 3.86 14.56 -54.56
N GLY A 16 3.74 13.37 -55.17
CA GLY A 16 4.23 12.11 -54.60
C GLY A 16 3.50 11.61 -53.33
N GLY A 17 2.31 12.13 -53.03
CA GLY A 17 1.58 11.84 -51.80
C GLY A 17 1.05 10.40 -51.74
N GLY A 18 1.45 9.65 -50.71
CA GLY A 18 0.82 8.37 -50.37
C GLY A 18 -0.67 8.56 -50.09
N GLN A 19 -1.51 7.69 -50.66
CA GLN A 19 -2.96 7.77 -50.53
C GLN A 19 -3.38 7.87 -49.05
N ALA A 20 -4.18 8.88 -48.72
CA ALA A 20 -4.75 9.07 -47.40
C ALA A 20 -6.27 8.86 -47.42
N ILE A 21 -6.80 8.26 -46.37
CA ILE A 21 -8.24 8.05 -46.18
C ILE A 21 -8.79 8.97 -45.10
N ARG A 22 -10.06 9.33 -45.28
CA ARG A 22 -10.86 10.05 -44.29
C ARG A 22 -11.50 9.04 -43.34
N LEU A 23 -11.38 9.25 -42.04
CA LEU A 23 -11.97 8.42 -41.00
C LEU A 23 -12.86 9.26 -40.08
N PHE A 24 -14.00 8.71 -39.65
CA PHE A 24 -14.91 9.35 -38.69
C PHE A 24 -14.71 8.73 -37.31
N VAL A 25 -14.05 9.46 -36.41
CA VAL A 25 -13.67 8.95 -35.09
C VAL A 25 -14.59 9.50 -34.02
N THR A 26 -15.22 8.60 -33.26
CA THR A 26 -16.01 8.91 -32.07
C THR A 26 -15.18 8.61 -30.84
N ILE A 27 -14.89 9.63 -30.06
CA ILE A 27 -14.16 9.54 -28.79
C ILE A 27 -15.15 9.13 -27.70
N ARG A 28 -14.89 8.06 -26.93
CA ARG A 28 -15.67 7.72 -25.72
C ARG A 28 -15.14 8.44 -24.48
N LYS A 29 -16.02 8.69 -23.51
CA LYS A 29 -15.66 9.47 -22.31
C LYS A 29 -14.84 8.66 -21.29
N ASP A 30 -15.11 7.37 -21.19
CA ASP A 30 -14.48 6.44 -20.23
C ASP A 30 -14.41 5.05 -20.85
N SER A 31 -13.45 4.22 -20.42
CA SER A 31 -13.20 2.87 -20.93
C SER A 31 -14.36 1.91 -20.70
N GLU A 32 -15.11 2.10 -19.61
CA GLU A 32 -16.26 1.26 -19.24
C GLU A 32 -17.60 1.83 -19.74
N SER A 33 -17.61 3.04 -20.30
CA SER A 33 -18.84 3.73 -20.71
C SER A 33 -19.01 3.72 -22.23
N ASN A 34 -20.22 3.38 -22.70
CA ASN A 34 -20.62 3.59 -24.10
C ASN A 34 -21.07 5.04 -24.37
N VAL A 35 -20.71 5.99 -23.50
CA VAL A 35 -21.08 7.40 -23.65
C VAL A 35 -20.14 8.07 -24.65
N GLU A 36 -20.67 8.46 -25.80
CA GLU A 36 -19.98 9.28 -26.78
C GLU A 36 -19.59 10.63 -26.17
N TYR A 37 -18.32 11.02 -26.29
CA TYR A 37 -17.79 12.28 -25.75
C TYR A 37 -17.69 13.37 -26.81
N LYS A 38 -16.96 13.08 -27.90
CA LYS A 38 -16.71 13.99 -29.03
C LYS A 38 -16.67 13.20 -30.33
N LYS A 39 -16.85 13.87 -31.46
CA LYS A 39 -16.69 13.30 -32.80
C LYS A 39 -15.77 14.18 -33.63
N MET A 40 -14.86 13.57 -34.38
CA MET A 40 -13.86 14.25 -35.21
C MET A 40 -13.66 13.50 -36.53
N THR A 41 -13.14 14.21 -37.54
CA THR A 41 -12.72 13.62 -38.80
C THR A 41 -11.19 13.62 -38.83
N VAL A 42 -10.56 12.49 -39.13
CA VAL A 42 -9.09 12.37 -39.22
C VAL A 42 -8.69 11.93 -40.62
N MET A 43 -7.65 12.55 -41.17
CA MET A 43 -7.07 12.18 -42.46
C MET A 43 -5.80 11.35 -42.22
N ALA A 44 -5.86 10.05 -42.49
CA ALA A 44 -4.80 9.09 -42.18
C ALA A 44 -4.16 8.52 -43.46
N PRO A 45 -2.82 8.55 -43.62
CA PRO A 45 -2.15 7.85 -44.72
C PRO A 45 -2.36 6.34 -44.62
N LEU A 46 -2.63 5.66 -45.74
CA LEU A 46 -2.89 4.22 -45.80
C LEU A 46 -1.71 3.35 -45.31
N SER A 47 -0.49 3.88 -45.42
CA SER A 47 0.77 3.19 -45.09
C SER A 47 1.15 3.20 -43.61
N ILE A 48 0.34 3.79 -42.72
CA ILE A 48 0.62 3.77 -41.28
C ILE A 48 0.00 2.54 -40.60
N LYS A 49 0.57 2.13 -39.46
CA LYS A 49 -0.02 1.11 -38.59
C LYS A 49 -1.15 1.68 -37.74
N ILE A 50 -2.06 0.82 -37.27
CA ILE A 50 -3.12 1.20 -36.33
C ILE A 50 -2.55 1.87 -35.05
N SER A 51 -1.37 1.46 -34.57
CA SER A 51 -0.70 2.15 -33.45
C SER A 51 -0.36 3.62 -33.76
N MET A 52 0.09 3.91 -34.98
CA MET A 52 0.39 5.28 -35.43
C MET A 52 -0.89 6.08 -35.67
N LEU A 53 -1.97 5.43 -36.13
CA LEU A 53 -3.29 6.05 -36.26
C LEU A 53 -3.83 6.52 -34.90
N LYS A 54 -3.65 5.73 -33.82
CA LYS A 54 -3.98 6.16 -32.45
C LYS A 54 -3.27 7.46 -32.07
N ARG A 55 -1.95 7.54 -32.26
CA ARG A 55 -1.15 8.75 -32.00
C ARG A 55 -1.58 9.95 -32.85
N HIS A 56 -2.01 9.71 -34.09
CA HIS A 56 -2.54 10.77 -34.96
C HIS A 56 -3.87 11.32 -34.43
N ILE A 57 -4.78 10.44 -33.99
CA ILE A 57 -6.04 10.81 -33.33
C ILE A 57 -5.78 11.60 -32.03
N GLU A 58 -4.82 11.18 -31.20
CA GLU A 58 -4.43 11.88 -29.96
C GLU A 58 -3.96 13.32 -30.24
N ARG A 59 -3.12 13.51 -31.27
CA ARG A 59 -2.60 14.83 -31.66
C ARG A 59 -3.70 15.74 -32.21
N GLU A 60 -4.47 15.25 -33.18
CA GLU A 60 -5.60 15.97 -33.77
C GLU A 60 -6.66 16.31 -32.69
N PHE A 61 -6.85 15.46 -31.68
CA PHE A 61 -7.72 15.76 -30.55
C PHE A 61 -7.19 16.91 -29.70
N ALA A 62 -5.90 16.92 -29.35
CA ALA A 62 -5.28 18.00 -28.59
C ALA A 62 -5.32 19.34 -29.34
N ASP A 63 -5.11 19.31 -30.66
CA ASP A 63 -5.14 20.51 -31.51
C ASP A 63 -6.58 21.05 -31.70
N LEU A 64 -7.58 20.17 -31.84
CA LEU A 64 -8.99 20.57 -31.98
C LEU A 64 -9.64 20.97 -30.64
N PHE A 65 -9.16 20.43 -29.51
CA PHE A 65 -9.75 20.61 -28.19
C PHE A 65 -8.71 21.01 -27.12
N PRO A 66 -8.02 22.16 -27.25
CA PRO A 66 -6.88 22.55 -26.39
C PRO A 66 -7.25 22.90 -24.93
N HIS A 67 -8.53 22.80 -24.56
CA HIS A 67 -9.04 23.01 -23.19
C HIS A 67 -9.62 21.73 -22.57
N GLU A 68 -9.66 20.63 -23.33
CA GLU A 68 -10.02 19.31 -22.83
C GLU A 68 -8.78 18.62 -22.23
N PRO A 69 -8.93 17.70 -21.26
CA PRO A 69 -7.82 16.89 -20.78
C PRO A 69 -7.23 16.02 -21.90
N THR A 70 -5.91 15.78 -21.86
CA THR A 70 -5.19 15.00 -22.87
C THR A 70 -5.83 13.63 -23.08
N PHE A 71 -6.39 13.40 -24.27
CA PHE A 71 -6.87 12.09 -24.67
C PHE A 71 -5.69 11.18 -25.03
N VAL A 72 -5.64 9.99 -24.44
CA VAL A 72 -4.71 8.92 -24.80
C VAL A 72 -5.54 7.69 -25.19
N CYS A 73 -5.26 7.12 -26.36
CA CYS A 73 -6.12 6.16 -27.03
C CYS A 73 -5.64 4.73 -26.80
N ALA A 74 -6.10 4.07 -25.74
CA ALA A 74 -5.79 2.67 -25.50
C ALA A 74 -6.19 1.76 -26.67
N LYS A 75 -7.39 1.97 -27.23
CA LYS A 75 -8.03 1.03 -28.18
C LYS A 75 -8.83 1.76 -29.25
N LEU A 76 -8.75 1.23 -30.48
CA LEU A 76 -9.66 1.57 -31.57
C LEU A 76 -10.57 0.37 -31.83
N GLU A 77 -11.86 0.64 -31.95
CA GLU A 77 -12.87 -0.30 -32.41
C GLU A 77 -13.46 0.17 -33.74
N ASP A 78 -13.83 -0.77 -34.60
CA ASP A 78 -14.60 -0.49 -35.82
C ASP A 78 -16.09 -0.22 -35.52
N GLU A 79 -16.91 -0.09 -36.57
CA GLU A 79 -18.35 0.12 -36.44
C GLU A 79 -19.13 -1.07 -35.88
N PHE A 80 -18.51 -2.27 -35.82
CA PHE A 80 -19.07 -3.50 -35.26
C PHE A 80 -18.57 -3.77 -33.83
N GLY A 81 -17.65 -2.96 -33.30
CA GLY A 81 -17.03 -3.14 -31.98
C GLY A 81 -15.79 -4.04 -31.97
N TYR A 82 -15.29 -4.48 -33.13
CA TYR A 82 -14.08 -5.30 -33.19
C TYR A 82 -12.82 -4.48 -32.96
N SER A 83 -11.87 -5.11 -32.26
CA SER A 83 -10.66 -4.45 -31.77
C SER A 83 -9.58 -4.41 -32.85
N LEU A 84 -9.18 -3.23 -33.29
CA LEU A 84 -8.16 -3.11 -34.33
C LEU A 84 -6.76 -3.40 -33.78
N SER A 85 -6.05 -4.33 -34.41
CA SER A 85 -4.70 -4.77 -34.01
C SER A 85 -3.66 -3.67 -34.25
N ASN A 86 -2.87 -3.34 -33.22
CA ASN A 86 -1.80 -2.33 -33.29
C ASN A 86 -0.77 -2.59 -34.40
N ALA A 87 -0.55 -3.86 -34.76
CA ALA A 87 0.49 -4.26 -35.73
C ALA A 87 0.05 -4.13 -37.20
N SER A 88 -1.26 -4.18 -37.46
CA SER A 88 -1.85 -4.12 -38.80
C SER A 88 -1.75 -2.74 -39.42
N MET A 89 -1.79 -2.68 -40.75
CA MET A 89 -1.77 -1.44 -41.51
C MET A 89 -3.19 -0.88 -41.65
N VAL A 90 -3.31 0.45 -41.73
CA VAL A 90 -4.60 1.13 -41.98
C VAL A 90 -5.23 0.61 -43.28
N SER A 91 -4.43 0.38 -44.34
CA SER A 91 -4.89 -0.19 -45.61
C SER A 91 -5.45 -1.62 -45.56
N GLU A 92 -5.14 -2.39 -44.53
CA GLU A 92 -5.60 -3.79 -44.40
C GLU A 92 -6.98 -3.86 -43.74
N LEU A 93 -7.25 -2.95 -42.81
CA LEU A 93 -8.43 -3.01 -41.93
C LEU A 93 -9.47 -1.92 -42.21
N LEU A 94 -9.08 -0.78 -42.81
CA LEU A 94 -9.93 0.41 -42.91
C LEU A 94 -10.04 0.95 -44.33
N LYS A 95 -11.23 1.44 -44.66
CA LYS A 95 -11.59 2.08 -45.92
C LYS A 95 -11.92 3.56 -45.71
N ASN A 96 -12.02 4.27 -46.83
CA ASN A 96 -12.36 5.68 -46.82
C ASN A 96 -13.81 5.89 -46.35
N SER A 97 -13.99 6.79 -45.39
CA SER A 97 -15.24 7.10 -44.67
C SER A 97 -15.70 6.08 -43.62
N ASP A 98 -14.84 5.15 -43.20
CA ASP A 98 -15.13 4.23 -42.09
C ASP A 98 -15.31 4.97 -40.75
N ARG A 99 -16.11 4.35 -39.87
CA ARG A 99 -16.42 4.86 -38.52
C ARG A 99 -15.64 4.08 -37.48
N LEU A 100 -15.00 4.80 -36.56
CA LEU A 100 -14.20 4.25 -35.48
C LEU A 100 -14.71 4.74 -34.12
N SER A 101 -14.65 3.87 -33.10
CA SER A 101 -14.70 4.28 -31.70
C SER A 101 -13.29 4.30 -31.12
N ALA A 102 -12.83 5.45 -30.63
CA ALA A 102 -11.59 5.57 -29.88
C ALA A 102 -11.90 5.55 -28.38
N ILE A 103 -11.29 4.59 -27.67
CA ILE A 103 -11.52 4.34 -26.26
C ILE A 103 -10.32 4.88 -25.47
N PRO A 104 -10.56 5.72 -24.44
CA PRO A 104 -9.49 6.30 -23.63
C PRO A 104 -8.76 5.23 -22.81
N GLU A 105 -7.48 5.47 -22.56
CA GLU A 105 -6.72 4.73 -21.58
C GLU A 105 -7.12 5.15 -20.16
N SER A 106 -7.54 4.18 -19.35
CA SER A 106 -7.95 4.45 -17.97
C SER A 106 -6.73 4.65 -17.08
N PHE A 107 -6.46 5.90 -16.69
CA PHE A 107 -5.36 6.28 -15.79
C PHE A 107 -5.67 5.93 -14.32
N THR A 108 -5.97 4.65 -14.05
CA THR A 108 -6.07 4.07 -12.71
C THR A 108 -4.69 3.64 -12.19
N LYS A 109 -4.62 3.10 -10.96
CA LYS A 109 -3.39 2.95 -10.15
C LYS A 109 -2.27 2.06 -10.74
N ASP A 110 -2.49 1.40 -11.88
CA ASP A 110 -1.60 0.38 -12.45
C ASP A 110 -0.58 0.91 -13.48
N LEU A 111 -0.43 2.24 -13.60
CA LEU A 111 0.50 2.93 -14.54
C LEU A 111 1.95 2.42 -14.52
N ILE A 112 2.40 1.82 -13.42
CA ILE A 112 3.78 1.31 -13.25
C ILE A 112 4.02 0.02 -14.05
N GLY A 113 2.97 -0.74 -14.39
CA GLY A 113 3.10 -2.06 -15.02
C GLY A 113 2.77 -2.16 -16.52
N LYS A 114 2.10 -1.16 -17.11
CA LYS A 114 1.45 -1.29 -18.43
C LYS A 114 1.79 -0.22 -19.47
N MET A 115 2.83 0.60 -19.27
CA MET A 115 3.35 1.37 -20.41
C MET A 115 3.85 0.40 -21.48
N HIS A 116 3.25 0.45 -22.68
CA HIS A 116 3.84 -0.15 -23.86
C HIS A 116 5.17 0.58 -24.16
N VAL A 117 6.28 0.04 -23.66
CA VAL A 117 7.61 0.63 -23.85
C VAL A 117 7.96 0.59 -25.32
N THR A 118 7.96 1.76 -25.93
CA THR A 118 8.33 1.99 -27.32
C THR A 118 9.85 2.06 -27.43
N HIS A 119 10.43 1.51 -28.49
CA HIS A 119 11.89 1.57 -28.71
C HIS A 119 12.39 2.94 -29.21
N ASP A 120 11.48 3.90 -29.49
CA ASP A 120 11.85 5.27 -29.84
C ASP A 120 12.00 6.17 -28.60
N LEU A 121 13.20 6.72 -28.43
CA LEU A 121 13.58 7.68 -27.39
C LEU A 121 12.73 8.97 -27.42
N ASN A 122 12.29 9.41 -28.59
CA ASN A 122 11.44 10.60 -28.72
C ASN A 122 10.02 10.30 -28.22
N GLU A 123 9.50 9.10 -28.49
CA GLU A 123 8.18 8.67 -28.01
C GLU A 123 8.19 8.46 -26.49
N LEU A 124 9.24 7.84 -25.93
CA LEU A 124 9.42 7.73 -24.49
C LEU A 124 9.50 9.13 -23.83
N THR A 125 10.22 10.07 -24.45
CA THR A 125 10.32 11.45 -23.96
C THR A 125 8.97 12.18 -24.01
N PHE A 126 8.14 11.94 -25.04
CA PHE A 126 6.80 12.50 -25.14
C PHE A 126 5.84 11.90 -24.10
N MET A 127 5.83 10.57 -23.93
CA MET A 127 5.02 9.89 -22.91
C MET A 127 5.41 10.35 -21.49
N LEU A 128 6.70 10.43 -21.17
CA LEU A 128 7.17 10.94 -19.88
C LEU A 128 6.73 12.39 -19.63
N LYS A 129 6.77 13.26 -20.66
CA LYS A 129 6.25 14.64 -20.55
C LYS A 129 4.74 14.67 -20.32
N SER A 130 3.97 13.86 -21.05
CA SER A 130 2.52 13.77 -20.92
C SER A 130 2.11 13.24 -19.53
N ILE A 131 2.73 12.15 -19.06
CA ILE A 131 2.52 11.61 -17.71
C ILE A 131 2.90 12.66 -16.66
N THR A 132 4.02 13.38 -16.83
CA THR A 132 4.42 14.45 -15.91
C THR A 132 3.38 15.58 -15.87
N GLN A 133 2.84 16.00 -17.03
CA GLN A 133 1.76 16.99 -17.09
C GLN A 133 0.48 16.49 -16.43
N THR A 134 0.08 15.23 -16.64
CA THR A 134 -1.10 14.63 -16.00
C THR A 134 -0.92 14.49 -14.48
N ILE A 135 0.27 14.14 -14.00
CA ILE A 135 0.60 14.12 -12.56
C ILE A 135 0.56 15.54 -11.99
N ILE A 136 1.15 16.53 -12.66
CA ILE A 136 1.09 17.94 -12.23
C ILE A 136 -0.37 18.44 -12.18
N ALA A 137 -1.20 18.12 -13.18
CA ALA A 137 -2.61 18.47 -13.18
C ALA A 137 -3.37 17.81 -12.01
N LYS A 138 -3.20 16.49 -11.82
CA LYS A 138 -3.82 15.77 -10.69
C LYS A 138 -3.32 16.22 -9.32
N LEU A 139 -2.05 16.66 -9.20
CA LEU A 139 -1.51 17.27 -7.97
C LEU A 139 -2.03 18.70 -7.74
N ALA A 140 -2.28 19.47 -8.80
CA ALA A 140 -2.96 20.77 -8.70
C ALA A 140 -4.44 20.62 -8.30
N GLU A 141 -5.11 19.57 -8.78
CA GLU A 141 -6.50 19.25 -8.43
C GLU A 141 -6.65 18.64 -7.02
N ALA A 142 -5.64 17.94 -6.51
CA ALA A 142 -5.68 17.31 -5.19
C ALA A 142 -5.94 18.32 -4.06
N GLU A 143 -6.81 17.93 -3.12
CA GLU A 143 -6.93 18.60 -1.82
C GLU A 143 -5.82 18.12 -0.89
N LEU A 144 -5.01 19.04 -0.41
CA LEU A 144 -3.96 18.75 0.58
C LEU A 144 -4.61 18.44 1.93
N GLY A 145 -4.11 17.38 2.58
CA GLY A 145 -4.65 16.83 3.82
C GLY A 145 -4.46 17.72 5.08
N PRO A 146 -4.49 17.13 6.29
CA PRO A 146 -4.36 17.88 7.53
C PRO A 146 -3.04 18.68 7.59
N PRO A 147 -2.98 19.80 8.34
CA PRO A 147 -1.86 20.75 8.31
C PRO A 147 -0.49 20.12 8.63
N GLU A 148 -0.46 19.04 9.42
CA GLU A 148 0.75 18.22 9.68
C GLU A 148 1.39 17.73 8.35
N THR A 149 0.59 17.12 7.47
CA THR A 149 1.06 16.67 6.15
C THR A 149 1.51 17.82 5.24
N GLN A 150 1.00 19.04 5.45
CA GLN A 150 1.45 20.22 4.71
C GLN A 150 2.86 20.65 5.13
N MET A 151 3.21 20.51 6.43
CA MET A 151 4.56 20.82 6.92
C MET A 151 5.60 19.86 6.37
N ASP A 152 5.31 18.55 6.36
CA ASP A 152 6.23 17.54 5.81
C ASP A 152 6.50 17.78 4.31
N ILE A 153 5.46 18.13 3.55
CA ILE A 153 5.59 18.51 2.14
C ILE A 153 6.44 19.79 1.99
N MET A 154 6.25 20.80 2.84
CA MET A 154 7.07 22.02 2.82
C MET A 154 8.55 21.76 3.11
N GLN A 155 8.86 20.89 4.08
CA GLN A 155 10.25 20.51 4.40
C GLN A 155 10.98 19.89 3.21
N LEU A 156 10.28 19.06 2.43
CA LEU A 156 10.85 18.40 1.25
C LEU A 156 10.95 19.34 0.04
N ILE A 157 9.96 20.22 -0.17
CA ILE A 157 9.83 21.00 -1.40
C ILE A 157 10.61 22.32 -1.37
N ILE A 158 10.74 22.99 -0.21
CA ILE A 158 11.43 24.28 -0.12
C ILE A 158 12.92 24.19 -0.52
N PRO A 159 13.73 23.19 -0.05
CA PRO A 159 15.13 23.06 -0.45
C PRO A 159 15.32 22.87 -1.96
N VAL A 160 14.38 22.17 -2.61
CA VAL A 160 14.40 21.86 -4.04
C VAL A 160 14.20 23.13 -4.91
N GLY A 161 13.52 24.16 -4.36
CA GLY A 161 13.29 25.43 -5.04
C GLY A 161 14.51 26.35 -5.20
N PHE A 162 15.67 26.00 -4.64
CA PHE A 162 16.92 26.74 -4.83
C PHE A 162 17.66 26.37 -6.13
N SER A 163 16.96 25.77 -7.11
CA SER A 163 17.56 25.31 -8.36
C SER A 163 17.85 26.46 -9.33
N LEU A 164 19.12 26.70 -9.65
CA LEU A 164 19.52 27.63 -10.71
C LEU A 164 19.42 27.04 -12.13
N GLN A 165 19.49 25.71 -12.25
CA GLN A 165 19.71 25.04 -13.53
C GLN A 165 18.42 24.61 -14.25
N GLN A 166 17.32 24.42 -13.52
CA GLN A 166 16.08 23.87 -14.09
C GLN A 166 14.85 24.69 -13.71
N LYS A 167 14.39 25.55 -14.63
CA LYS A 167 13.18 26.39 -14.44
C LYS A 167 11.95 25.59 -14.03
N ALA A 168 11.76 24.40 -14.62
CA ALA A 168 10.64 23.50 -14.32
C ALA A 168 10.59 23.06 -12.84
N ILE A 169 11.73 22.92 -12.16
CA ILE A 169 11.76 22.61 -10.73
C ILE A 169 11.15 23.77 -9.95
N ASN A 170 11.60 25.00 -10.21
CA ASN A 170 11.09 26.19 -9.51
C ASN A 170 9.61 26.46 -9.82
N HIS A 171 9.17 26.19 -11.04
CA HIS A 171 7.76 26.24 -11.43
C HIS A 171 6.90 25.29 -10.59
N ASN A 172 7.30 24.03 -10.49
CA ASN A 172 6.59 23.03 -9.69
C ASN A 172 6.63 23.36 -8.20
N THR A 173 7.78 23.80 -7.67
CA THR A 173 7.91 24.26 -6.28
C THR A 173 6.98 25.44 -5.98
N ALA A 174 6.94 26.46 -6.86
CA ALA A 174 6.08 27.62 -6.71
C ALA A 174 4.59 27.27 -6.79
N LEU A 175 4.22 26.35 -7.69
CA LEU A 175 2.84 25.88 -7.82
C LEU A 175 2.38 25.11 -6.57
N THR A 176 3.21 24.21 -6.05
CA THR A 176 2.87 23.44 -4.84
C THR A 176 2.82 24.33 -3.60
N LEU A 177 3.75 25.27 -3.43
CA LEU A 177 3.68 26.26 -2.35
C LEU A 177 2.41 27.12 -2.47
N LYS A 178 2.04 27.58 -3.68
CA LYS A 178 0.80 28.33 -3.89
C LYS A 178 -0.42 27.52 -3.45
N ARG A 179 -0.48 26.23 -3.77
CA ARG A 179 -1.58 25.32 -3.38
C ARG A 179 -1.65 25.09 -1.87
N ILE A 180 -0.50 24.96 -1.19
CA ILE A 180 -0.43 24.89 0.29
C ILE A 180 -1.00 26.16 0.93
N PHE A 181 -0.63 27.33 0.41
CA PHE A 181 -1.05 28.62 0.94
C PHE A 181 -2.43 29.11 0.46
N GLU A 182 -3.06 28.46 -0.51
CA GLU A 182 -4.34 28.87 -1.11
C GLU A 182 -5.48 29.01 -0.09
N ASN A 183 -5.46 28.19 0.97
CA ASN A 183 -6.42 28.24 2.08
C ASN A 183 -6.06 29.29 3.16
N GLU A 184 -5.03 30.11 2.94
CA GLU A 184 -4.55 31.16 3.84
C GLU A 184 -4.26 30.69 5.29
N ARG A 185 -3.87 29.43 5.49
CA ARG A 185 -3.56 28.87 6.82
C ARG A 185 -2.19 29.33 7.35
N LEU A 186 -2.06 30.63 7.63
CA LEU A 186 -0.78 31.27 7.97
C LEU A 186 -0.34 31.10 9.44
N GLN A 187 -1.15 30.47 10.28
CA GLN A 187 -0.91 30.36 11.74
C GLN A 187 0.46 29.78 12.10
N PHE A 188 0.96 28.80 11.33
CA PHE A 188 2.25 28.17 11.59
C PHE A 188 3.47 29.08 11.33
N LEU A 189 3.31 30.17 10.56
CA LEU A 189 4.39 31.14 10.32
C LEU A 189 4.70 31.97 11.57
N ASP A 190 3.74 32.04 12.50
CA ASP A 190 3.85 32.73 13.78
C ASP A 190 4.23 31.75 14.94
N ASP A 191 4.29 30.43 14.68
CA ASP A 191 4.65 29.38 15.65
C ASP A 191 6.17 29.11 15.67
N GLN A 192 6.76 29.09 16.87
CA GLN A 192 8.19 28.83 17.05
C GLN A 192 8.61 27.42 16.62
N SER A 193 7.70 26.45 16.71
CA SER A 193 7.93 25.04 16.34
C SER A 193 8.33 24.89 14.86
N TYR A 194 7.88 25.80 14.00
CA TYR A 194 8.12 25.79 12.56
C TYR A 194 9.05 26.92 12.09
N ALA A 195 9.75 27.59 13.01
CA ALA A 195 10.59 28.75 12.72
C ALA A 195 11.65 28.48 11.63
N LEU A 196 12.24 27.27 11.59
CA LEU A 196 13.21 26.88 10.57
C LEU A 196 12.59 26.84 9.16
N ILE A 197 11.40 26.25 9.03
CA ILE A 197 10.67 26.13 7.75
C ILE A 197 10.23 27.53 7.28
N SER A 198 9.72 28.36 8.19
CA SER A 198 9.36 29.76 7.92
C SER A 198 10.57 30.57 7.42
N GLN A 199 11.73 30.42 8.05
CA GLN A 199 12.99 31.06 7.60
C GLN A 199 13.45 30.54 6.22
N LEU A 200 13.38 29.23 5.97
CA LEU A 200 13.72 28.65 4.67
C LEU A 200 12.78 29.15 3.55
N LEU A 201 11.47 29.24 3.82
CA LEU A 201 10.50 29.81 2.88
C LEU A 201 10.81 31.27 2.56
N VAL A 202 11.11 32.08 3.59
CA VAL A 202 11.54 33.47 3.40
C VAL A 202 12.80 33.55 2.54
N LYS A 203 13.80 32.69 2.78
CA LYS A 203 15.03 32.65 1.99
C LYS A 203 14.80 32.21 0.54
N LEU A 204 13.91 31.24 0.31
CA LEU A 204 13.52 30.78 -1.02
C LEU A 204 12.87 31.91 -1.83
N LEU A 205 11.88 32.60 -1.25
CA LEU A 205 11.20 33.71 -1.90
C LEU A 205 12.14 34.90 -2.11
N GLN A 206 13.09 35.13 -1.20
CA GLN A 206 14.14 36.14 -1.38
C GLN A 206 15.05 35.81 -2.58
N PHE A 207 15.48 34.55 -2.70
CA PHE A 207 16.26 34.05 -3.83
C PHE A 207 15.51 34.19 -5.16
N TRP A 208 14.26 33.72 -5.26
CA TRP A 208 13.45 33.88 -6.47
C TRP A 208 13.28 35.33 -6.88
N THR A 209 13.00 36.21 -5.91
CA THR A 209 12.74 37.63 -6.15
C THR A 209 13.98 38.41 -6.60
N ASN A 210 15.17 38.02 -6.15
CA ASN A 210 16.42 38.66 -6.56
C ASN A 210 16.97 38.12 -7.88
N ASP A 211 16.92 36.80 -8.09
CA ASP A 211 17.73 36.16 -9.13
C ASP A 211 16.91 35.59 -10.31
N LEU A 212 15.66 35.13 -10.07
CA LEU A 212 14.93 34.31 -11.07
C LEU A 212 13.77 35.03 -11.75
N ILE A 213 12.97 35.82 -11.03
CA ILE A 213 11.75 36.44 -11.60
C ILE A 213 12.01 37.44 -12.75
N PHE A 214 13.25 37.90 -12.91
CA PHE A 214 13.69 38.73 -14.03
C PHE A 214 13.69 38.00 -15.39
N GLN A 215 13.80 36.67 -15.37
CA GLN A 215 13.98 35.84 -16.57
C GLN A 215 12.78 34.93 -16.85
N ASP A 216 11.70 35.04 -16.07
CA ASP A 216 10.62 34.07 -16.04
C ASP A 216 9.28 34.68 -15.61
N GLN A 217 8.43 34.97 -16.59
CA GLN A 217 7.11 35.58 -16.37
C GLN A 217 6.15 34.65 -15.60
N PHE A 218 6.29 33.33 -15.73
CA PHE A 218 5.44 32.37 -15.04
C PHE A 218 5.78 32.31 -13.55
N LEU A 219 7.07 32.15 -13.23
CA LEU A 219 7.56 32.20 -11.86
C LEU A 219 7.29 33.56 -11.20
N LEU A 220 7.40 34.66 -11.94
CA LEU A 220 7.02 36.00 -11.46
C LEU A 220 5.57 36.04 -11.00
N ASN A 221 4.62 35.58 -11.83
CA ASN A 221 3.19 35.61 -11.48
C ASN A 221 2.90 34.74 -10.24
N LEU A 222 3.47 33.54 -10.15
CA LEU A 222 3.30 32.67 -8.97
C LEU A 222 3.95 33.26 -7.70
N THR A 223 5.11 33.92 -7.83
CA THR A 223 5.77 34.60 -6.70
C THR A 223 4.92 35.77 -6.21
N VAL A 224 4.32 36.56 -7.12
CA VAL A 224 3.40 37.65 -6.76
C VAL A 224 2.13 37.13 -6.08
N ASP A 225 1.55 36.02 -6.56
CA ASP A 225 0.42 35.35 -5.91
C ASP A 225 0.77 34.92 -4.47
N LEU A 226 1.91 34.25 -4.29
CA LEU A 226 2.40 33.82 -2.98
C LEU A 226 2.64 35.00 -2.03
N LEU A 227 3.24 36.08 -2.51
CA LEU A 227 3.51 37.27 -1.70
C LEU A 227 2.22 37.99 -1.27
N GLU A 228 1.18 38.06 -2.10
CA GLU A 228 -0.12 38.63 -1.69
C GLU A 228 -0.82 37.83 -0.59
N ILE A 229 -0.61 36.50 -0.53
CA ILE A 229 -1.11 35.66 0.56
C ILE A 229 -0.22 35.84 1.80
N LEU A 230 1.08 35.60 1.67
CA LEU A 230 2.02 35.53 2.80
C LEU A 230 2.20 36.87 3.53
N THR A 231 2.11 38.00 2.83
CA THR A 231 2.20 39.34 3.45
C THR A 231 1.03 39.67 4.40
N LYS A 232 0.00 38.82 4.49
CA LYS A 232 -1.02 38.91 5.53
C LYS A 232 -0.48 38.60 6.93
N SER A 233 0.55 37.75 7.05
CA SER A 233 1.29 37.54 8.30
C SER A 233 2.30 38.67 8.54
N ALA A 234 2.28 39.21 9.76
CA ALA A 234 3.24 40.23 10.19
C ALA A 234 4.64 39.65 10.42
N ALA A 235 4.77 38.39 10.88
CA ALA A 235 6.06 37.73 11.09
C ALA A 235 6.78 37.49 9.75
N PHE A 236 6.06 36.95 8.76
CA PHE A 236 6.56 36.80 7.40
C PHE A 236 6.99 38.14 6.82
N SER A 237 6.11 39.16 6.85
CA SER A 237 6.38 40.48 6.27
C SER A 237 7.62 41.15 6.88
N THR A 238 7.82 40.99 8.19
CA THR A 238 8.99 41.52 8.90
C THR A 238 10.29 40.81 8.50
N SER A 239 10.26 39.49 8.35
CA SER A 239 11.44 38.68 7.98
C SER A 239 11.79 38.76 6.49
N TYR A 240 10.78 38.89 5.63
CA TYR A 240 10.93 38.95 4.18
C TYR A 240 11.41 40.33 3.70
N LYS A 241 10.95 41.42 4.34
CA LYS A 241 11.29 42.79 3.97
C LYS A 241 12.80 43.06 4.10
N THR A 242 13.47 43.26 2.97
CA THR A 242 14.80 43.87 2.90
C THR A 242 14.83 44.98 1.84
N PRO A 243 15.76 45.96 1.92
CA PRO A 243 15.89 46.99 0.89
C PRO A 243 16.18 46.42 -0.50
N GLN A 244 16.95 45.32 -0.57
CA GLN A 244 17.24 44.60 -1.82
C GLN A 244 15.95 44.08 -2.46
N ILE A 245 15.09 43.41 -1.70
CA ILE A 245 13.83 42.85 -2.20
C ILE A 245 12.87 43.92 -2.72
N VAL A 246 12.75 45.04 -2.00
CA VAL A 246 11.93 46.18 -2.46
C VAL A 246 12.48 46.76 -3.77
N ASN A 247 13.80 46.87 -3.90
CA ASN A 247 14.46 47.32 -5.12
C ASN A 247 14.29 46.32 -6.28
N SER A 248 14.39 45.01 -6.04
CA SER A 248 14.20 43.95 -7.04
C SER A 248 12.77 43.91 -7.55
N LEU A 249 11.77 44.01 -6.67
CA LEU A 249 10.37 44.14 -7.08
C LEU A 249 10.14 45.42 -7.88
N MET A 250 10.77 46.54 -7.49
CA MET A 250 10.65 47.81 -8.20
C MET A 250 11.30 47.77 -9.59
N SER A 251 12.44 47.11 -9.77
CA SER A 251 13.08 46.95 -11.09
C SER A 251 12.28 45.99 -11.96
N VAL A 252 11.78 44.86 -11.43
CA VAL A 252 10.88 43.95 -12.16
C VAL A 252 9.60 44.65 -12.61
N SER A 253 9.02 45.52 -11.79
CA SER A 253 7.82 46.30 -12.17
C SER A 253 8.01 47.15 -13.44
N LYS A 254 9.27 47.51 -13.77
CA LYS A 254 9.62 48.33 -14.94
C LYS A 254 9.93 47.52 -16.20
N LEU A 255 9.94 46.19 -16.14
CA LEU A 255 10.22 45.34 -17.30
C LEU A 255 9.03 45.32 -18.27
N ASP A 256 9.32 45.29 -19.57
CA ASP A 256 8.32 45.43 -20.64
C ASP A 256 7.38 44.23 -20.75
N PHE A 257 7.86 43.02 -20.43
CA PHE A 257 7.06 41.79 -20.48
C PHE A 257 6.05 41.67 -19.31
N VAL A 258 6.12 42.56 -18.31
CA VAL A 258 5.24 42.50 -17.13
C VAL A 258 3.90 43.17 -17.44
N SER A 259 2.83 42.39 -17.35
CA SER A 259 1.46 42.88 -17.61
C SER A 259 1.08 44.05 -16.70
N ALA A 260 0.21 44.95 -17.16
CA ALA A 260 -0.26 46.07 -16.35
C ALA A 260 -0.93 45.62 -15.03
N GLN A 261 -1.60 44.46 -15.03
CA GLN A 261 -2.20 43.85 -13.84
C GLN A 261 -1.12 43.38 -12.86
N THR A 262 -0.15 42.58 -13.31
CA THR A 262 0.97 42.11 -12.46
C THR A 262 1.78 43.29 -11.93
N ARG A 263 2.04 44.31 -12.77
CA ARG A 263 2.71 45.57 -12.37
C ARG A 263 1.94 46.30 -11.27
N SER A 264 0.61 46.41 -11.36
CA SER A 264 -0.23 47.01 -10.31
C SER A 264 -0.14 46.23 -8.99
N ARG A 265 -0.16 44.89 -9.04
CA ARG A 265 0.00 44.01 -7.86
C ARG A 265 1.37 44.18 -7.20
N ILE A 266 2.45 44.18 -7.99
CA ILE A 266 3.81 44.45 -7.50
C ILE A 266 3.90 45.83 -6.82
N ILE A 267 3.31 46.88 -7.41
CA ILE A 267 3.31 48.23 -6.80
C ILE A 267 2.56 48.24 -5.45
N LYS A 268 1.44 47.50 -5.32
CA LYS A 268 0.74 47.34 -4.04
C LYS A 268 1.61 46.61 -3.01
N LEU A 269 2.28 45.52 -3.40
CA LEU A 269 3.21 44.79 -2.54
C LEU A 269 4.38 45.67 -2.07
N ILE A 270 4.99 46.45 -2.98
CA ILE A 270 6.04 47.43 -2.64
C ILE A 270 5.54 48.46 -1.64
N SER A 271 4.37 49.06 -1.87
CA SER A 271 3.75 50.03 -0.97
C SER A 271 3.47 49.45 0.41
N PHE A 272 3.02 48.19 0.49
CA PHE A 272 2.82 47.49 1.75
C PHE A 272 4.15 47.20 2.46
N LEU A 273 5.12 46.58 1.78
CA LEU A 273 6.42 46.23 2.35
C LEU A 273 7.25 47.46 2.76
N SER A 274 7.00 48.62 2.16
CA SER A 274 7.68 49.87 2.53
C SER A 274 7.24 50.44 3.89
N ARG A 275 6.11 50.00 4.45
CA ARG A 275 5.59 50.49 5.74
C ARG A 275 6.58 50.25 6.89
N PRO A 276 6.73 51.17 7.86
CA PRO A 276 7.70 51.04 8.95
C PRO A 276 7.33 49.95 9.97
N GLN A 277 6.04 49.65 10.12
CA GLN A 277 5.51 48.61 11.00
C GLN A 277 4.41 47.82 10.28
N PHE A 278 4.29 46.53 10.60
CA PHE A 278 3.24 45.64 10.07
C PHE A 278 2.26 45.28 11.18
N THR A 279 0.97 45.55 10.96
CA THR A 279 -0.12 45.01 11.76
C THR A 279 -0.50 43.64 11.18
N ASN A 280 -0.74 42.63 12.03
CA ASN A 280 -1.21 41.33 11.54
C ASN A 280 -2.64 41.50 11.02
N CYS A 281 -2.80 41.45 9.70
CA CYS A 281 -4.10 41.58 9.03
C CYS A 281 -4.81 40.22 8.89
N TYR A 282 -4.14 39.14 9.31
CA TYR A 282 -4.70 37.80 9.31
C TYR A 282 -5.76 37.66 10.41
N GLN A 283 -7.03 37.60 9.99
CA GLN A 283 -8.11 37.06 10.81
C GLN A 283 -8.30 35.59 10.41
N PRO A 284 -8.02 34.61 11.28
CA PRO A 284 -8.26 33.21 10.96
C PRO A 284 -9.76 33.03 10.71
N ARG A 285 -10.12 32.47 9.56
CA ARG A 285 -11.51 32.08 9.30
C ARG A 285 -11.87 30.93 10.25
N SER A 286 -12.79 31.18 11.18
CA SER A 286 -13.39 30.14 12.01
C SER A 286 -13.96 29.05 11.11
N TYR A 287 -13.46 27.82 11.25
CA TYR A 287 -13.89 26.70 10.42
C TYR A 287 -15.09 25.99 11.06
N ASP A 288 -16.24 26.68 11.07
CA ASP A 288 -17.52 26.11 11.50
C ASP A 288 -18.13 25.27 10.37
N GLY A 289 -17.70 24.01 10.25
CA GLY A 289 -18.28 23.10 9.26
C GLY A 289 -17.66 21.70 9.22
N PRO A 290 -18.37 20.65 9.68
CA PRO A 290 -18.05 19.28 9.27
C PRO A 290 -18.50 19.06 7.82
N LEU A 291 -17.71 18.29 7.06
CA LEU A 291 -18.10 17.79 5.73
C LEU A 291 -19.37 16.94 5.83
N GLN A 292 -20.52 17.49 5.42
CA GLN A 292 -21.75 16.71 5.30
C GLN A 292 -21.67 15.80 4.06
N LEU A 293 -21.45 14.50 4.27
CA LEU A 293 -21.90 13.51 3.29
C LEU A 293 -23.43 13.58 3.20
N ASN A 294 -23.95 13.62 1.97
CA ASN A 294 -25.39 13.55 1.70
C ASN A 294 -25.95 12.18 2.13
N LEU A 295 -26.54 12.13 3.32
CA LEU A 295 -27.37 11.03 3.82
C LEU A 295 -28.84 11.52 3.95
N PRO A 296 -29.83 10.66 3.67
CA PRO A 296 -31.24 11.07 3.68
C PRO A 296 -31.73 11.44 5.09
N PRO A 297 -32.74 12.33 5.20
CA PRO A 297 -33.05 13.00 6.46
C PRO A 297 -33.72 12.09 7.50
N GLN A 298 -33.09 11.96 8.67
CA GLN A 298 -33.73 11.46 9.90
C GLN A 298 -34.26 12.63 10.76
N PRO A 299 -35.33 12.45 11.55
CA PRO A 299 -36.08 13.57 12.11
C PRO A 299 -35.45 14.19 13.36
N ARG A 300 -35.67 15.51 13.48
CA ARG A 300 -35.15 16.42 14.51
C ARG A 300 -35.41 15.95 15.95
N ARG A 301 -34.42 16.11 16.83
CA ARG A 301 -34.62 16.38 18.26
C ARG A 301 -34.12 17.79 18.61
N ARG A 302 -34.76 18.39 19.62
CA ARG A 302 -34.65 19.81 19.98
C ARG A 302 -33.42 20.13 20.83
N ASN A 303 -32.93 21.35 20.59
CA ASN A 303 -32.34 22.35 21.49
C ASN A 303 -31.92 21.93 22.92
N GLU A 304 -30.75 22.40 23.32
CA GLU A 304 -30.62 23.28 24.51
C GLU A 304 -29.49 24.31 24.26
N GLU A 305 -29.72 25.55 24.70
CA GLU A 305 -28.78 26.69 24.61
C GLU A 305 -28.14 26.92 25.99
N TYR A 306 -26.86 27.34 26.08
CA TYR A 306 -26.49 28.64 26.67
C TYR A 306 -24.99 29.01 26.49
N VAL A 307 -24.63 30.25 26.86
CA VAL A 307 -23.41 30.98 26.41
C VAL A 307 -22.55 31.46 27.64
N PRO A 308 -21.61 32.46 27.60
CA PRO A 308 -20.19 32.22 27.96
C PRO A 308 -19.60 33.10 29.11
N SER A 309 -18.29 32.91 29.41
CA SER A 309 -17.37 33.85 30.10
C SER A 309 -15.93 33.59 29.59
N ILE A 310 -15.03 34.49 29.15
CA ILE A 310 -14.65 35.91 29.41
C ILE A 310 -13.62 36.10 30.55
N LEU A 311 -12.45 36.71 30.18
CA LEU A 311 -11.33 37.23 31.00
C LEU A 311 -10.54 36.15 31.81
N GLU A 312 -9.21 36.19 32.01
CA GLU A 312 -8.27 37.33 32.14
C GLU A 312 -6.81 36.95 31.74
N GLN A 313 -5.97 37.93 31.33
CA GLN A 313 -4.49 37.82 31.35
C GLN A 313 -3.95 38.59 32.58
N PRO A 314 -2.73 38.27 33.08
CA PRO A 314 -1.64 39.23 32.82
C PRO A 314 -0.22 38.64 32.69
N ASN A 315 0.44 39.02 31.59
CA ASN A 315 1.68 39.82 31.55
C ASN A 315 2.83 39.52 32.56
N ARG A 316 4.03 39.15 32.05
CA ARG A 316 5.32 39.53 32.69
C ARG A 316 6.52 39.62 31.73
N ASN A 317 7.17 40.78 31.75
CA ASN A 317 8.45 41.07 31.09
C ASN A 317 9.65 40.46 31.83
N SER A 318 10.72 40.11 31.10
CA SER A 318 12.11 40.34 31.55
C SER A 318 13.14 40.39 30.40
N ASN A 319 13.83 41.52 30.28
CA ASN A 319 15.04 41.68 29.46
C ASN A 319 16.26 41.02 30.13
N ARG A 320 17.26 40.55 29.35
CA ARG A 320 18.67 41.04 29.41
C ARG A 320 19.71 40.30 28.53
N ARG A 321 20.56 41.13 27.88
CA ARG A 321 22.01 40.95 27.50
C ARG A 321 22.36 39.84 26.49
N GLN A 322 23.06 40.09 25.37
CA GLN A 322 24.33 40.80 25.04
C GLN A 322 25.63 40.02 25.30
N GLY A 323 26.49 39.95 24.26
CA GLY A 323 27.86 39.40 24.22
C GLY A 323 27.96 38.23 23.21
N SER A 324 28.54 38.25 22.01
CA SER A 324 29.61 39.01 21.30
C SER A 324 30.92 38.22 21.11
N ALA A 325 31.27 38.02 19.82
CA ALA A 325 32.62 37.94 19.20
C ALA A 325 33.44 36.62 19.14
N GLY A 326 34.14 36.45 17.99
CA GLY A 326 35.26 35.50 17.73
C GLY A 326 34.91 34.34 16.76
N ILE A 327 35.10 34.39 15.43
CA ILE A 327 36.36 34.36 14.64
C ILE A 327 37.20 33.10 14.95
N ARG A 328 37.39 32.09 14.05
CA ARG A 328 38.31 32.10 12.87
C ARG A 328 38.22 30.80 12.03
N ASN A 329 38.67 30.89 10.76
CA ASN A 329 39.18 29.91 9.76
C ASN A 329 39.54 28.47 10.25
N GLN A 330 39.62 27.42 9.41
CA GLN A 330 40.33 27.35 8.12
C GLN A 330 40.01 26.09 7.25
N ASN A 331 40.46 26.07 5.99
CA ASN A 331 40.24 25.01 4.98
C ASN A 331 41.17 23.79 5.14
N GLY A 332 40.85 22.66 4.46
CA GLY A 332 41.89 21.88 3.76
C GLY A 332 41.67 20.37 3.53
N PHE A 333 41.80 19.95 2.25
CA PHE A 333 42.10 18.60 1.71
C PHE A 333 41.07 17.46 1.97
N GLU A 334 40.57 16.71 0.99
CA GLU A 334 41.11 16.01 -0.22
C GLU A 334 41.68 14.60 0.00
N GLN A 335 41.10 13.68 -0.79
CA GLN A 335 41.71 12.55 -1.51
C GLN A 335 41.89 11.13 -0.90
N GLN A 336 41.76 10.19 -1.85
CA GLN A 336 42.10 8.76 -1.90
C GLN A 336 41.21 7.80 -1.08
N GLN A 337 40.52 6.80 -1.64
CA GLN A 337 40.74 5.80 -2.73
C GLN A 337 41.18 4.42 -2.25
N GLN A 338 40.56 3.41 -2.88
CA GLN A 338 40.98 2.02 -3.08
C GLN A 338 40.83 1.00 -1.92
N ASP A 339 39.80 0.17 -2.09
CA ASP A 339 39.89 -1.28 -2.32
C ASP A 339 40.87 -2.12 -1.46
N PHE A 340 40.30 -3.03 -0.65
CA PHE A 340 40.95 -4.33 -0.39
C PHE A 340 39.95 -5.49 -0.23
N ASN A 341 39.97 -6.36 -1.24
CA ASN A 341 39.62 -7.79 -1.32
C ASN A 341 38.89 -8.56 -0.19
N GLN A 342 37.83 -9.25 -0.63
CA GLN A 342 37.66 -10.71 -0.63
C GLN A 342 38.18 -11.53 0.57
N TYR A 343 37.25 -12.26 1.22
CA TYR A 343 37.55 -13.51 1.94
C TYR A 343 36.74 -14.70 1.35
N PRO A 344 37.30 -15.92 1.33
CA PRO A 344 36.73 -17.04 0.59
C PRO A 344 35.74 -17.89 1.39
N TYR A 345 34.80 -18.52 0.69
CA TYR A 345 33.98 -19.61 1.23
C TYR A 345 34.85 -20.82 1.60
N LYS A 346 34.58 -21.42 2.76
CA LYS A 346 35.01 -22.79 3.06
C LYS A 346 33.83 -23.75 2.93
N GLN A 347 34.02 -24.79 2.13
CA GLN A 347 33.16 -25.97 2.11
C GLN A 347 33.24 -26.71 3.46
N ASN A 348 32.16 -27.39 3.83
CA ASN A 348 32.20 -28.53 4.74
C ASN A 348 31.06 -29.48 4.34
N ASP A 349 31.44 -30.62 3.76
CA ASP A 349 30.55 -31.73 3.49
C ASP A 349 30.30 -32.60 4.74
N SER A 350 29.29 -33.46 4.66
CA SER A 350 29.03 -34.62 5.52
C SER A 350 28.46 -34.35 6.92
N ASN A 351 27.20 -34.75 7.14
CA ASN A 351 26.94 -35.91 8.00
C ASN A 351 25.55 -36.54 7.75
N GLN A 352 25.50 -37.87 7.90
CA GLN A 352 24.32 -38.71 7.71
C GLN A 352 23.60 -39.01 9.04
N TYR A 353 22.58 -39.90 8.98
CA TYR A 353 21.81 -40.53 10.07
C TYR A 353 20.56 -39.76 10.59
N PRO A 354 19.54 -40.48 11.12
CA PRO A 354 18.79 -41.52 10.41
C PRO A 354 17.25 -41.36 10.57
N TYR A 355 16.48 -42.17 9.81
CA TYR A 355 15.02 -42.25 9.92
C TYR A 355 14.54 -42.57 11.35
N ARG A 356 13.45 -41.91 11.77
CA ARG A 356 12.56 -42.42 12.82
C ARG A 356 11.10 -42.27 12.38
N GLN A 357 10.39 -43.39 12.32
CA GLN A 357 8.94 -43.44 12.20
C GLN A 357 8.30 -42.83 13.46
N ASN A 358 7.11 -42.22 13.31
CA ASN A 358 6.07 -42.26 14.32
C ASN A 358 4.72 -41.86 13.72
N ASP A 359 3.66 -42.41 14.31
CA ASP A 359 2.34 -42.52 13.70
C ASP A 359 1.47 -41.25 13.75
N SER A 360 0.72 -41.09 12.66
CA SER A 360 -0.74 -40.92 12.63
C SER A 360 -1.43 -40.21 13.80
N ASN A 361 -1.97 -39.02 13.52
CA ASN A 361 -3.21 -38.56 14.17
C ASN A 361 -4.07 -37.76 13.19
N GLN A 362 -5.20 -38.36 12.80
CA GLN A 362 -6.25 -37.70 12.02
C GLN A 362 -7.08 -36.77 12.90
N TYR A 363 -7.37 -35.54 12.44
CA TYR A 363 -8.60 -34.84 12.80
C TYR A 363 -9.18 -34.15 11.57
N GLY A 364 -10.36 -34.61 11.14
CA GLY A 364 -11.09 -34.05 10.02
C GLY A 364 -11.90 -32.80 10.39
N PHE A 365 -12.01 -31.86 9.46
CA PHE A 365 -12.92 -30.74 9.57
C PHE A 365 -14.39 -31.20 9.40
N LYS A 366 -15.25 -30.85 10.36
CA LYS A 366 -16.70 -30.97 10.19
C LYS A 366 -17.21 -29.78 9.38
N GLN A 367 -17.78 -30.05 8.20
CA GLN A 367 -18.65 -29.09 7.53
C GLN A 367 -20.06 -29.18 8.16
N ASN A 368 -20.67 -28.03 8.43
CA ASN A 368 -22.07 -27.94 8.83
C ASN A 368 -22.93 -27.85 7.57
N GLU A 369 -23.63 -28.92 7.22
CA GLU A 369 -24.79 -28.86 6.35
C GLU A 369 -26.06 -29.01 7.18
N SER A 370 -26.87 -27.95 7.22
CA SER A 370 -28.18 -27.96 7.88
C SER A 370 -29.27 -28.32 6.87
N ASN A 371 -29.76 -29.56 6.93
CA ASN A 371 -30.94 -30.02 6.19
C ASN A 371 -32.17 -30.15 7.11
N GLN A 372 -33.34 -29.75 6.61
CA GLN A 372 -34.61 -29.80 7.34
C GLN A 372 -35.40 -31.08 7.04
N TYR A 373 -35.84 -31.75 8.12
CA TYR A 373 -37.01 -32.62 8.28
C TYR A 373 -37.47 -33.55 7.13
N GLN A 374 -37.49 -34.86 7.42
CA GLN A 374 -38.75 -35.58 7.67
C GLN A 374 -38.53 -36.88 8.48
N GLN A 375 -39.58 -37.39 9.12
CA GLN A 375 -39.56 -38.43 10.17
C GLN A 375 -39.73 -39.86 9.62
N SER A 376 -39.24 -40.89 10.33
CA SER A 376 -40.13 -41.88 11.00
C SER A 376 -39.43 -43.05 11.75
N ASN A 377 -40.01 -43.39 12.91
CA ASN A 377 -40.12 -44.70 13.57
C ASN A 377 -38.90 -45.45 14.18
N MET A 378 -38.83 -45.44 15.51
CA MET A 378 -38.22 -46.48 16.38
C MET A 378 -39.27 -47.31 17.13
N PRO A 379 -38.93 -48.55 17.52
CA PRO A 379 -39.30 -49.15 18.82
C PRO A 379 -38.11 -49.88 19.50
N LYS A 380 -37.95 -50.08 20.83
CA LYS A 380 -38.69 -49.70 22.07
C LYS A 380 -37.73 -49.82 23.30
N LEU A 381 -38.08 -49.12 24.39
CA LEU A 381 -37.50 -49.02 25.77
C LEU A 381 -37.70 -50.31 26.65
N PRO A 382 -37.47 -50.38 28.01
CA PRO A 382 -36.63 -49.67 29.04
C PRO A 382 -35.88 -50.72 29.97
N PRO A 383 -35.45 -50.52 31.28
CA PRO A 383 -35.51 -49.37 32.22
C PRO A 383 -34.25 -49.00 33.07
N THR A 384 -34.38 -47.89 33.81
CA THR A 384 -33.47 -47.29 34.82
C THR A 384 -33.78 -47.75 36.27
N PRO A 385 -32.91 -47.46 37.28
CA PRO A 385 -33.17 -46.31 38.18
C PRO A 385 -31.91 -45.60 38.81
N GLN A 386 -32.07 -44.28 39.09
CA GLN A 386 -31.62 -43.45 40.25
C GLN A 386 -30.20 -43.59 40.88
N GLN A 387 -29.63 -42.65 41.66
CA GLN A 387 -29.51 -41.18 41.80
C GLN A 387 -28.72 -40.91 43.12
N PHE A 388 -28.14 -39.71 43.35
CA PHE A 388 -27.34 -39.27 44.54
C PHE A 388 -25.93 -39.90 44.68
N GLY A 389 -24.88 -39.27 45.27
CA GLY A 389 -24.70 -37.92 45.85
C GLY A 389 -23.34 -37.80 46.62
N TYR A 390 -22.99 -36.60 47.10
CA TYR A 390 -21.83 -36.22 47.97
C TYR A 390 -20.40 -36.17 47.36
N GLN A 391 -19.36 -35.67 48.06
CA GLN A 391 -19.01 -34.34 48.65
C GLN A 391 -17.60 -34.47 49.33
N SER A 392 -16.64 -33.60 48.96
CA SER A 392 -15.41 -33.16 49.69
C SER A 392 -14.72 -33.99 50.80
N GLN A 393 -13.39 -34.20 50.70
CA GLN A 393 -12.33 -33.60 51.57
C GLN A 393 -10.89 -34.14 51.25
N PRO A 394 -9.80 -33.36 51.45
CA PRO A 394 -8.40 -33.82 51.45
C PRO A 394 -7.76 -33.86 52.87
N LEU A 395 -6.72 -34.71 53.06
CA LEU A 395 -6.02 -34.93 54.33
C LEU A 395 -4.55 -34.42 54.34
N GLN A 396 -3.99 -34.24 55.55
CA GLN A 396 -2.71 -33.58 55.85
C GLN A 396 -1.55 -34.54 56.21
N SER A 397 -0.30 -34.08 56.05
CA SER A 397 0.85 -34.28 56.98
C SER A 397 2.04 -33.39 56.51
N ASN A 398 2.64 -32.47 57.30
CA ASN A 398 3.41 -32.49 58.57
C ASN A 398 4.93 -32.75 58.41
N TYR A 399 5.77 -31.71 58.62
CA TYR A 399 6.99 -31.62 59.50
C TYR A 399 7.86 -30.34 59.23
N PRO A 400 8.88 -29.93 60.05
CA PRO A 400 8.95 -28.54 60.55
C PRO A 400 10.25 -27.74 60.21
N PRO A 401 10.36 -26.44 60.61
CA PRO A 401 11.49 -25.56 60.28
C PRO A 401 12.47 -25.24 61.44
N PRO A 402 13.66 -24.67 61.17
CA PRO A 402 14.59 -24.10 62.18
C PRO A 402 14.45 -22.58 62.41
N GLN A 403 15.18 -22.06 63.42
CA GLN A 403 15.00 -20.77 64.15
C GLN A 403 15.85 -19.59 63.58
N GLN A 404 15.36 -18.33 63.51
CA GLN A 404 15.55 -17.15 64.42
C GLN A 404 17.02 -16.83 64.83
N ASN A 405 17.52 -15.58 65.04
CA ASN A 405 17.12 -14.14 64.94
C ASN A 405 18.45 -13.29 65.12
N PRO A 406 18.56 -11.93 65.33
CA PRO A 406 17.58 -10.83 65.57
C PRO A 406 17.75 -9.55 64.68
N VAL A 407 16.69 -8.80 64.31
CA VAL A 407 16.02 -7.62 64.97
C VAL A 407 16.83 -6.31 65.10
N TYR A 408 16.32 -5.23 64.46
CA TYR A 408 16.15 -3.82 64.92
C TYR A 408 15.69 -2.96 63.70
N SER A 409 14.83 -1.93 63.74
CA SER A 409 13.57 -1.65 64.48
C SER A 409 12.73 -0.58 63.73
N LYS A 410 11.46 -0.37 64.11
CA LYS A 410 10.55 0.71 63.60
C LYS A 410 10.66 2.00 64.44
N PRO A 411 10.05 3.11 63.99
CA PRO A 411 8.79 3.53 64.65
C PRO A 411 7.60 3.77 63.70
N GLN A 412 6.39 3.58 64.23
CA GLN A 412 5.13 4.02 63.61
C GLN A 412 4.62 5.30 64.27
N LEU A 413 3.74 6.02 63.58
CA LEU A 413 2.64 6.76 64.23
C LEU A 413 1.29 6.27 63.69
N ASN A 414 0.26 6.50 64.50
CA ASN A 414 -0.90 5.62 64.62
C ASN A 414 -2.17 6.46 64.80
N ILE A 415 -3.18 6.31 63.93
CA ILE A 415 -4.53 6.87 64.15
C ILE A 415 -5.58 5.85 63.70
N ASN A 416 -6.31 5.31 64.67
CA ASN A 416 -7.60 4.66 64.45
C ASN A 416 -8.69 5.70 64.18
N ASN A 417 -9.58 5.43 63.23
CA ASN A 417 -11.03 5.58 63.43
C ASN A 417 -11.82 4.95 62.27
N ARG A 418 -12.76 4.05 62.59
CA ARG A 418 -13.84 3.60 61.69
C ARG A 418 -15.08 4.47 61.93
N PRO A 419 -15.95 4.60 60.91
CA PRO A 419 -17.23 3.89 61.02
C PRO A 419 -17.54 3.02 59.80
N GLN A 420 -18.43 2.04 59.98
CA GLN A 420 -18.98 1.22 58.91
C GLN A 420 -20.15 1.93 58.21
N SER A 421 -20.23 1.84 56.88
CA SER A 421 -21.52 1.86 56.17
C SER A 421 -21.43 1.13 54.82
N ASN A 422 -22.48 0.40 54.49
CA ASN A 422 -22.59 -0.48 53.32
C ASN A 422 -22.30 0.21 51.97
N ARG A 423 -21.57 -0.48 51.08
CA ARG A 423 -21.79 -0.47 49.61
C ARG A 423 -21.11 -1.67 48.94
N ASN A 424 -21.68 -2.08 47.81
CA ASN A 424 -21.35 -3.32 47.09
C ASN A 424 -19.89 -3.34 46.55
N PRO A 425 -19.18 -4.48 46.62
CA PRO A 425 -17.92 -4.67 45.92
C PRO A 425 -18.18 -5.20 44.50
N ASN A 426 -18.22 -4.32 43.51
CA ASN A 426 -18.09 -4.69 42.09
C ASN A 426 -17.82 -3.45 41.22
N GLN A 427 -16.57 -2.94 41.27
CA GLN A 427 -15.82 -2.24 40.20
C GLN A 427 -14.57 -1.60 40.82
N TYR A 428 -13.46 -1.60 40.06
CA TYR A 428 -12.14 -1.08 40.43
C TYR A 428 -11.46 -1.76 41.63
N GLY A 429 -10.77 -2.87 41.34
CA GLY A 429 -9.94 -3.64 42.28
C GLY A 429 -8.51 -3.88 41.78
N GLY A 430 -7.91 -2.91 41.07
CA GLY A 430 -6.45 -2.92 40.87
C GLY A 430 -5.77 -2.53 42.18
N THR A 431 -4.77 -3.29 42.61
CA THR A 431 -3.96 -2.89 43.78
C THR A 431 -3.14 -1.65 43.42
N MET A 432 -2.78 -0.80 44.40
CA MET A 432 -1.93 0.39 44.11
C MET A 432 -0.62 -0.01 43.40
N GLN A 433 -0.05 -1.18 43.70
CA GLN A 433 1.13 -1.70 43.01
C GLN A 433 0.88 -1.92 41.52
N GLN A 434 -0.31 -2.36 41.13
CA GLN A 434 -0.66 -2.61 39.73
C GLN A 434 -0.78 -1.30 38.94
N GLN A 435 -1.43 -0.27 39.51
CA GLN A 435 -1.49 1.07 38.89
C GLN A 435 -0.11 1.74 38.76
N VAL A 436 0.80 1.52 39.72
CA VAL A 436 2.19 1.98 39.62
C VAL A 436 2.95 1.21 38.54
N PHE A 437 2.73 -0.10 38.44
CA PHE A 437 3.34 -0.94 37.40
C PHE A 437 2.86 -0.54 36.00
N ASP A 438 1.56 -0.33 35.80
CA ASP A 438 0.95 0.10 34.53
C ASP A 438 1.58 1.42 34.01
N GLY A 439 1.92 2.35 34.92
CA GLY A 439 2.65 3.57 34.57
C GLY A 439 4.10 3.29 34.12
N LEU A 440 4.82 2.46 34.88
CA LEU A 440 6.22 2.10 34.60
C LEU A 440 6.38 1.25 33.32
N VAL A 441 5.35 0.49 32.93
CA VAL A 441 5.36 -0.30 31.69
C VAL A 441 5.58 0.58 30.46
N GLN A 442 5.00 1.78 30.42
CA GLN A 442 5.26 2.71 29.30
C GLN A 442 6.71 3.19 29.28
N ASP A 443 7.33 3.43 30.44
CA ASP A 443 8.75 3.78 30.53
C ASP A 443 9.65 2.63 30.07
N TYR A 444 9.35 1.39 30.47
CA TYR A 444 10.08 0.20 29.98
C TYR A 444 9.90 0.01 28.47
N LEU A 445 8.71 0.23 27.92
CA LEU A 445 8.46 0.19 26.47
C LEU A 445 9.23 1.28 25.72
N ASN A 446 9.33 2.48 26.28
CA ASN A 446 10.12 3.59 25.70
C ASN A 446 11.62 3.29 25.66
N LEU A 447 12.14 2.50 26.62
CA LEU A 447 13.52 2.01 26.62
C LEU A 447 13.76 0.90 25.58
N ILE A 448 12.72 0.27 25.01
CA ILE A 448 12.84 -0.73 23.95
C ILE A 448 12.90 -0.02 22.58
N SER A 449 14.10 0.44 22.24
CA SER A 449 14.42 1.02 20.93
C SER A 449 15.69 0.38 20.35
N THR A 450 15.86 0.45 19.03
CA THR A 450 17.08 -0.02 18.35
C THR A 450 18.29 0.88 18.59
N GLU A 451 18.09 2.06 19.19
CA GLU A 451 19.14 3.04 19.52
C GLU A 451 19.52 3.00 21.02
N SER A 452 18.75 2.28 21.84
CA SER A 452 19.00 2.11 23.26
C SER A 452 20.30 1.35 23.51
N ASN A 453 21.02 1.73 24.57
CA ASN A 453 22.21 0.97 24.97
C ASN A 453 21.83 -0.40 25.56
N GLU A 454 22.80 -1.33 25.61
CA GLU A 454 22.53 -2.70 26.04
C GLU A 454 22.00 -2.76 27.49
N GLU A 455 22.50 -1.90 28.38
CA GLU A 455 22.07 -1.84 29.78
C GLU A 455 20.60 -1.42 29.94
N MET A 456 20.13 -0.42 29.17
CA MET A 456 18.72 0.00 29.16
C MET A 456 17.82 -1.10 28.61
N LEU A 457 18.25 -1.81 27.57
CA LEU A 457 17.51 -2.93 26.99
C LEU A 457 17.40 -4.12 27.95
N GLN A 458 18.51 -4.48 28.60
CA GLN A 458 18.54 -5.50 29.66
C GLN A 458 17.60 -5.12 30.80
N PHE A 459 17.68 -3.89 31.31
CA PHE A 459 16.81 -3.40 32.38
C PHE A 459 15.33 -3.40 31.98
N ALA A 460 15.00 -2.90 30.79
CA ALA A 460 13.62 -2.86 30.29
C ALA A 460 13.04 -4.27 30.16
N ILE A 461 13.76 -5.19 29.53
CA ILE A 461 13.28 -6.56 29.25
C ILE A 461 13.19 -7.38 30.53
N GLN A 462 14.10 -7.20 31.48
CA GLN A 462 14.00 -7.85 32.79
C GLN A 462 12.68 -7.48 33.49
N ASN A 463 12.43 -6.19 33.69
CA ASN A 463 11.21 -5.71 34.36
C ASN A 463 9.93 -6.05 33.58
N LEU A 464 9.96 -5.97 32.24
CA LEU A 464 8.82 -6.30 31.41
C LEU A 464 8.50 -7.81 31.45
N SER A 465 9.52 -8.68 31.47
CA SER A 465 9.33 -10.14 31.37
C SER A 465 8.60 -10.76 32.57
N ASP A 466 8.74 -10.19 33.76
CA ASP A 466 8.07 -10.70 34.97
C ASP A 466 6.58 -10.32 35.02
N GLY A 467 6.19 -9.20 34.38
CA GLY A 467 4.81 -8.70 34.34
C GLY A 467 4.16 -8.71 32.96
N ILE A 468 4.75 -9.40 31.96
CA ILE A 468 4.21 -9.36 30.59
C ILE A 468 2.80 -9.99 30.51
N ASP A 469 2.57 -11.09 31.24
CA ASP A 469 1.30 -11.83 31.17
C ASP A 469 0.10 -11.00 31.69
N THR A 470 0.32 -10.02 32.57
CA THR A 470 -0.73 -9.11 33.06
C THR A 470 -0.86 -7.82 32.24
N THR A 471 0.20 -7.40 31.55
CA THR A 471 0.25 -6.13 30.80
C THR A 471 0.02 -6.30 29.29
N ILE A 472 0.11 -7.53 28.77
CA ILE A 472 -0.01 -7.82 27.33
C ILE A 472 -1.32 -7.32 26.72
N HIS A 473 -2.42 -7.28 27.47
CA HIS A 473 -3.68 -6.70 27.00
C HIS A 473 -3.54 -5.19 26.73
N GLN A 474 -2.92 -4.43 27.64
CA GLN A 474 -2.68 -2.98 27.45
C GLN A 474 -1.76 -2.71 26.25
N ILE A 475 -0.78 -3.59 26.03
CA ILE A 475 0.10 -3.56 24.86
C ILE A 475 -0.69 -3.86 23.57
N MET A 476 -1.58 -4.86 23.59
CA MET A 476 -2.42 -5.20 22.44
C MET A 476 -3.54 -4.18 22.18
N ASP A 477 -3.88 -3.34 23.16
CA ASP A 477 -4.82 -2.24 23.01
C ASP A 477 -4.15 -0.93 22.53
N ASN A 478 -2.81 -0.81 22.62
CA ASN A 478 -2.04 0.37 22.21
C ASN A 478 -1.11 0.10 21.00
N PRO A 479 -1.32 0.77 19.84
CA PRO A 479 -0.51 0.56 18.62
C PRO A 479 0.98 0.88 18.80
N GLU A 480 1.32 1.95 19.55
CA GLU A 480 2.72 2.34 19.77
C GLU A 480 3.43 1.35 20.69
N ALA A 481 2.74 0.85 21.71
CA ALA A 481 3.26 -0.18 22.60
C ALA A 481 3.56 -1.46 21.83
N PHE A 482 2.62 -1.90 20.98
CA PHE A 482 2.82 -3.02 20.07
C PHE A 482 4.04 -2.82 19.16
N GLN A 483 4.17 -1.66 18.50
CA GLN A 483 5.32 -1.36 17.64
C GLN A 483 6.66 -1.43 18.40
N LYS A 484 6.71 -0.91 19.64
CA LYS A 484 7.91 -0.95 20.49
C LYS A 484 8.31 -2.39 20.83
N ILE A 485 7.38 -3.26 21.23
CA ILE A 485 7.72 -4.67 21.49
C ILE A 485 8.13 -5.40 20.20
N VAL A 486 7.52 -5.10 19.05
CA VAL A 486 7.94 -5.73 17.77
C VAL A 486 9.41 -5.42 17.44
N ASN A 487 9.99 -4.31 17.93
CA ASN A 487 11.42 -4.03 17.78
C ASN A 487 12.32 -5.06 18.50
N LEU A 488 11.82 -5.78 19.51
CA LEU A 488 12.56 -6.89 20.15
C LEU A 488 12.91 -8.01 19.18
N LEU A 489 12.20 -8.15 18.05
CA LEU A 489 12.59 -9.11 17.02
C LEU A 489 13.98 -8.80 16.46
N GLU A 490 14.32 -7.50 16.34
CA GLU A 490 15.53 -6.99 15.69
C GLU A 490 16.74 -6.80 16.61
N ILE A 491 16.54 -6.96 17.91
CA ILE A 491 17.56 -6.78 18.92
C ILE A 491 18.16 -8.15 19.26
N ALA A 492 19.49 -8.26 19.15
CA ALA A 492 20.24 -9.41 19.63
C ALA A 492 20.65 -9.15 21.10
N MET A 493 20.20 -9.99 22.02
CA MET A 493 20.43 -9.85 23.46
C MET A 493 21.56 -10.77 23.92
N SER A 494 22.24 -10.39 25.02
CA SER A 494 23.23 -11.26 25.66
C SER A 494 22.59 -12.51 26.29
N PRO A 495 23.31 -13.65 26.39
CA PRO A 495 22.71 -14.96 26.65
C PRO A 495 21.85 -15.06 27.91
N ASN A 496 22.19 -14.30 28.95
CA ASN A 496 21.49 -14.30 30.23
C ASN A 496 20.04 -13.77 30.13
N TYR A 497 19.73 -12.96 29.11
CA TYR A 497 18.43 -12.31 28.95
C TYR A 497 17.63 -12.82 27.75
N LEU A 498 18.18 -13.75 26.95
CA LEU A 498 17.48 -14.38 25.82
C LEU A 498 16.15 -15.03 26.27
N GLY A 499 16.13 -15.70 27.43
CA GLY A 499 14.92 -16.30 27.98
C GLY A 499 13.83 -15.28 28.34
N MET A 500 14.21 -14.09 28.79
CA MET A 500 13.29 -12.99 29.11
C MET A 500 12.70 -12.38 27.83
N GLN A 501 13.56 -12.09 26.84
CA GLN A 501 13.13 -11.63 25.50
C GLN A 501 12.18 -12.64 24.83
N LEU A 502 12.51 -13.93 24.92
CA LEU A 502 11.72 -15.04 24.37
C LEU A 502 10.34 -15.12 25.04
N ARG A 503 10.25 -15.00 26.38
CA ARG A 503 8.97 -14.94 27.10
C ARG A 503 8.09 -13.77 26.66
N VAL A 504 8.68 -12.59 26.46
CA VAL A 504 7.94 -11.40 25.99
C VAL A 504 7.37 -11.61 24.59
N LEU A 505 8.18 -12.14 23.65
CA LEU A 505 7.74 -12.45 22.30
C LEU A 505 6.71 -13.60 22.26
N GLU A 506 6.81 -14.57 23.16
CA GLU A 506 5.83 -15.65 23.31
C GLU A 506 4.46 -15.11 23.76
N ALA A 507 4.44 -14.22 24.75
CA ALA A 507 3.22 -13.55 25.20
C ALA A 507 2.60 -12.70 24.07
N LEU A 508 3.42 -11.99 23.30
CA LEU A 508 3.01 -11.22 22.11
C LEU A 508 2.41 -12.13 21.02
N SER A 509 3.03 -13.27 20.75
CA SER A 509 2.52 -14.25 19.77
C SER A 509 1.18 -14.85 20.20
N LYS A 510 1.04 -15.23 21.49
CA LYS A 510 -0.17 -15.88 22.03
C LYS A 510 -1.38 -14.95 22.10
N ASN A 511 -1.17 -13.66 22.35
CA ASN A 511 -2.24 -12.66 22.52
C ASN A 511 -2.51 -11.83 21.25
N MET A 512 -1.89 -12.18 20.12
CA MET A 512 -2.10 -11.49 18.84
C MET A 512 -3.60 -11.48 18.47
N ASN A 513 -4.13 -10.28 18.16
CA ASN A 513 -5.52 -10.09 17.75
C ASN A 513 -5.62 -9.66 16.27
N GLN A 514 -6.83 -9.58 15.72
CA GLN A 514 -7.04 -9.22 14.31
C GLN A 514 -6.58 -7.80 13.96
N GLU A 515 -6.68 -6.85 14.89
CA GLU A 515 -6.27 -5.46 14.65
C GLU A 515 -4.74 -5.34 14.60
N ARG A 516 -4.04 -5.93 15.59
CA ARG A 516 -2.57 -5.96 15.65
C ARG A 516 -1.94 -6.84 14.58
N ALA A 517 -2.61 -7.89 14.11
CA ALA A 517 -2.17 -8.62 12.93
C ALA A 517 -2.16 -7.71 11.68
N LYS A 518 -3.24 -6.95 11.44
CA LYS A 518 -3.33 -6.00 10.31
C LYS A 518 -2.34 -4.83 10.45
N GLU A 519 -2.11 -4.35 11.65
CA GLU A 519 -1.09 -3.33 11.93
C GLU A 519 0.33 -3.87 11.76
N GLY A 520 0.61 -5.09 12.20
CA GLY A 520 1.86 -5.81 11.96
C GLY A 520 2.20 -5.88 10.47
N LEU A 521 1.22 -6.13 9.60
CA LEU A 521 1.43 -6.06 8.15
C LEU A 521 1.87 -4.66 7.68
N LYS A 522 1.24 -3.58 8.16
CA LYS A 522 1.67 -2.20 7.86
C LYS A 522 3.09 -1.92 8.35
N LEU A 523 3.46 -2.46 9.51
CA LEU A 523 4.80 -2.39 10.12
C LEU A 523 5.82 -3.38 9.52
N LYS A 524 5.50 -4.02 8.37
CA LYS A 524 6.35 -5.01 7.68
C LYS A 524 6.80 -6.18 8.57
N LEU A 525 5.95 -6.60 9.50
CA LEU A 525 6.25 -7.64 10.49
C LEU A 525 6.72 -8.96 9.86
N ILE A 526 6.17 -9.36 8.69
CA ILE A 526 6.60 -10.59 8.00
C ILE A 526 8.08 -10.51 7.58
N PRO A 527 8.54 -9.51 6.79
CA PRO A 527 9.97 -9.29 6.55
C PRO A 527 10.83 -9.23 7.82
N ARG A 528 10.35 -8.59 8.91
CA ARG A 528 11.10 -8.50 10.17
C ARG A 528 11.28 -9.86 10.84
N ILE A 529 10.22 -10.69 10.88
CA ILE A 529 10.29 -12.08 11.36
C ILE A 529 11.20 -12.93 10.46
N MET A 530 11.05 -12.82 9.13
CA MET A 530 11.89 -13.55 8.16
C MET A 530 13.38 -13.20 8.31
N LYS A 531 13.70 -11.94 8.60
CA LYS A 531 15.05 -11.49 8.96
C LYS A 531 15.47 -12.08 10.31
N ALA A 532 14.61 -12.04 11.34
CA ALA A 532 14.90 -12.60 12.66
C ALA A 532 15.26 -14.09 12.63
N PHE A 533 14.63 -14.88 11.74
CA PHE A 533 14.96 -16.30 11.56
C PHE A 533 16.44 -16.56 11.21
N THR A 534 17.15 -15.62 10.56
CA THR A 534 18.51 -15.86 10.06
C THR A 534 19.62 -15.61 11.09
N TYR A 535 19.39 -14.77 12.11
CA TYR A 535 20.38 -14.45 13.14
C TYR A 535 19.94 -14.75 14.58
N GLN A 536 18.64 -14.91 14.86
CA GLN A 536 18.20 -15.26 16.21
C GLN A 536 18.52 -16.74 16.55
N PRO A 537 18.76 -17.07 17.82
CA PRO A 537 19.00 -18.43 18.28
C PRO A 537 17.88 -19.43 17.93
N LYS A 538 18.21 -20.74 17.94
CA LYS A 538 17.26 -21.80 17.53
C LYS A 538 16.01 -21.86 18.40
N GLU A 539 16.10 -21.46 19.67
CA GLU A 539 15.01 -21.37 20.63
C GLU A 539 13.89 -20.44 20.14
N PHE A 540 14.22 -19.36 19.43
CA PHE A 540 13.26 -18.39 18.93
C PHE A 540 12.44 -18.92 17.75
N GLN A 541 12.92 -19.92 17.02
CA GLN A 541 12.31 -20.37 15.76
C GLN A 541 10.86 -20.86 15.90
N ALA A 542 10.49 -21.41 17.06
CA ALA A 542 9.11 -21.80 17.34
C ALA A 542 8.19 -20.58 17.46
N ILE A 543 8.57 -19.61 18.30
CA ILE A 543 7.79 -18.39 18.57
C ILE A 543 7.74 -17.48 17.33
N LEU A 544 8.84 -17.36 16.59
CA LEU A 544 8.86 -16.64 15.31
C LEU A 544 7.90 -17.27 14.29
N TYR A 545 7.83 -18.61 14.23
CA TYR A 545 6.88 -19.32 13.36
C TYR A 545 5.43 -19.11 13.82
N ASP A 546 5.16 -19.20 15.11
CA ASP A 546 3.81 -19.02 15.67
C ASP A 546 3.32 -17.58 15.48
N MET A 547 4.19 -16.59 15.67
CA MET A 547 3.89 -15.17 15.45
C MET A 547 3.61 -14.88 13.97
N LEU A 548 4.38 -15.47 13.06
CA LEU A 548 4.16 -15.40 11.61
C LEU A 548 2.81 -16.02 11.23
N SER A 549 2.54 -17.23 11.73
CA SER A 549 1.30 -17.99 11.52
C SER A 549 0.06 -17.26 12.06
N ALA A 550 0.16 -16.67 13.26
CA ALA A 550 -0.90 -15.87 13.87
C ALA A 550 -1.17 -14.60 13.06
N THR A 551 -0.13 -13.84 12.72
CA THR A 551 -0.24 -12.62 11.88
C THR A 551 -0.95 -12.91 10.56
N LEU A 552 -0.57 -13.99 9.88
CA LEU A 552 -1.13 -14.36 8.57
C LEU A 552 -2.59 -14.82 8.66
N LYS A 553 -2.94 -15.64 9.65
CA LYS A 553 -4.33 -16.12 9.84
C LYS A 553 -5.27 -15.00 10.28
N LEU A 554 -4.85 -14.17 11.24
CA LEU A 554 -5.71 -13.14 11.84
C LEU A 554 -5.93 -11.93 10.91
N SER A 555 -4.97 -11.66 10.01
CA SER A 555 -5.12 -10.67 8.94
C SER A 555 -5.96 -11.16 7.74
N ASP A 556 -6.52 -12.38 7.79
CA ASP A 556 -7.19 -13.07 6.66
C ASP A 556 -6.32 -13.08 5.38
N PHE A 557 -5.02 -13.30 5.55
CA PHE A 557 -4.05 -13.43 4.46
C PHE A 557 -3.98 -12.19 3.54
N GLN A 558 -4.19 -10.98 4.08
CA GLN A 558 -4.05 -9.70 3.37
C GLN A 558 -2.58 -9.33 3.06
N VAL A 559 -1.86 -10.25 2.42
CA VAL A 559 -0.43 -10.15 2.09
C VAL A 559 -0.24 -10.23 0.59
N ASP A 560 0.80 -9.59 0.07
CA ASP A 560 1.17 -9.65 -1.34
C ASP A 560 1.85 -10.98 -1.71
N VAL A 561 1.70 -11.40 -2.97
CA VAL A 561 2.25 -12.66 -3.47
C VAL A 561 3.78 -12.67 -3.38
N LEU A 562 4.46 -11.54 -3.61
CA LEU A 562 5.92 -11.46 -3.51
C LEU A 562 6.42 -11.80 -2.09
N THR A 563 5.81 -11.23 -1.04
CA THR A 563 6.12 -11.59 0.35
C THR A 563 5.91 -13.10 0.59
N VAL A 564 4.82 -13.69 0.10
CA VAL A 564 4.58 -15.14 0.24
C VAL A 564 5.60 -15.99 -0.56
N ILE A 565 6.05 -15.53 -1.72
CA ILE A 565 7.12 -16.19 -2.48
C ILE A 565 8.45 -16.15 -1.71
N THR A 566 8.81 -15.02 -1.08
CA THR A 566 10.03 -14.97 -0.24
C THR A 566 9.97 -15.91 0.98
N MET A 567 8.77 -16.21 1.50
CA MET A 567 8.57 -17.27 2.50
C MET A 567 8.82 -18.67 1.90
N ILE A 568 8.36 -18.92 0.68
CA ILE A 568 8.54 -20.19 -0.06
C ILE A 568 10.01 -20.44 -0.42
N GLU A 569 10.76 -19.39 -0.76
CA GLU A 569 12.18 -19.45 -1.11
C GLU A 569 13.11 -19.50 0.12
N SER A 570 12.57 -19.33 1.33
CA SER A 570 13.36 -19.34 2.56
C SER A 570 14.01 -20.70 2.87
N ALA A 571 15.13 -20.71 3.59
CA ALA A 571 15.85 -21.95 3.93
C ALA A 571 15.12 -22.88 4.94
N TYR A 572 13.96 -22.48 5.48
CA TYR A 572 13.30 -23.15 6.60
C TYR A 572 12.06 -23.94 6.12
N PRO A 573 12.06 -25.28 6.12
CA PRO A 573 10.98 -26.08 5.52
C PRO A 573 9.57 -25.80 6.07
N ARG A 574 9.45 -25.44 7.37
CA ARG A 574 8.17 -25.04 7.98
C ARG A 574 7.63 -23.74 7.39
N ILE A 575 8.50 -22.77 7.09
CA ILE A 575 8.11 -21.51 6.46
C ILE A 575 7.79 -21.74 4.98
N GLN A 576 8.57 -22.57 4.27
CA GLN A 576 8.26 -22.95 2.89
C GLN A 576 6.84 -23.56 2.79
N MET A 577 6.53 -24.49 3.69
CA MET A 577 5.22 -25.15 3.76
C MET A 577 4.08 -24.18 4.14
N LEU A 578 4.32 -23.25 5.06
CA LEU A 578 3.34 -22.21 5.40
C LEU A 578 3.08 -21.28 4.21
N GLY A 579 4.14 -20.85 3.51
CA GLY A 579 4.06 -20.00 2.33
C GLY A 579 3.24 -20.64 1.21
N ILE A 580 3.52 -21.90 0.84
CA ILE A 580 2.80 -22.55 -0.27
C ILE A 580 1.32 -22.82 0.06
N LYS A 581 0.98 -23.07 1.34
CA LYS A 581 -0.41 -23.19 1.81
C LYS A 581 -1.16 -21.87 1.76
N ILE A 582 -0.49 -20.77 2.05
CA ILE A 582 -1.09 -19.43 1.93
C ILE A 582 -1.26 -19.07 0.46
N LEU A 583 -0.28 -19.39 -0.38
CA LEU A 583 -0.35 -19.17 -1.82
C LEU A 583 -1.50 -19.95 -2.47
N SER A 584 -1.74 -21.20 -2.06
CA SER A 584 -2.88 -21.99 -2.53
C SER A 584 -4.23 -21.40 -2.08
N LEU A 585 -4.34 -20.89 -0.85
CA LEU A 585 -5.52 -20.15 -0.37
C LEU A 585 -5.74 -18.82 -1.11
N MET A 586 -4.68 -18.05 -1.38
CA MET A 586 -4.76 -16.79 -2.12
C MET A 586 -5.17 -16.98 -3.59
N SER A 587 -4.85 -18.14 -4.17
CA SER A 587 -5.26 -18.49 -5.54
C SER A 587 -6.74 -18.88 -5.66
N ASP A 588 -7.46 -19.11 -4.55
CA ASP A 588 -8.83 -19.63 -4.60
C ASP A 588 -9.77 -18.69 -5.37
N PRO A 589 -10.46 -19.17 -6.43
CA PRO A 589 -11.39 -18.34 -7.21
C PRO A 589 -12.50 -17.69 -6.38
N GLN A 590 -12.88 -18.26 -5.23
CA GLN A 590 -13.87 -17.65 -4.33
C GLN A 590 -13.30 -16.46 -3.54
N ARG A 591 -11.99 -16.47 -3.23
CA ARG A 591 -11.31 -15.35 -2.56
C ARG A 591 -10.87 -14.26 -3.54
N LEU A 592 -10.48 -14.64 -4.75
CA LEU A 592 -10.02 -13.71 -5.80
C LEU A 592 -11.08 -12.69 -6.25
N GLN A 593 -12.38 -13.00 -6.13
CA GLN A 593 -13.47 -12.08 -6.51
C GLN A 593 -13.47 -10.75 -5.73
N ASN A 594 -12.86 -10.72 -4.54
CA ASN A 594 -12.79 -9.53 -3.70
C ASN A 594 -11.47 -8.73 -3.87
N THR A 595 -10.51 -9.22 -4.67
CA THR A 595 -9.13 -8.69 -4.72
C THR A 595 -8.58 -8.63 -6.15
N ASN A 596 -9.15 -7.72 -6.96
CA ASN A 596 -8.90 -7.55 -8.40
C ASN A 596 -7.42 -7.57 -8.87
N ASN A 597 -6.44 -7.27 -8.01
CA ASN A 597 -5.03 -7.16 -8.40
C ASN A 597 -4.15 -8.37 -7.99
N VAL A 598 -4.65 -9.32 -7.19
CA VAL A 598 -3.82 -10.46 -6.71
C VAL A 598 -3.35 -11.36 -7.85
N SER A 599 -4.21 -11.56 -8.86
CA SER A 599 -3.89 -12.48 -9.97
C SER A 599 -2.72 -12.01 -10.85
N ILE A 600 -2.52 -10.70 -11.03
CA ILE A 600 -1.41 -10.16 -11.84
C ILE A 600 -0.06 -10.52 -11.19
N GLN A 601 0.02 -10.52 -9.86
CA GLN A 601 1.25 -10.80 -9.13
C GLN A 601 1.76 -12.24 -9.32
N PHE A 602 0.91 -13.17 -9.78
CA PHE A 602 1.30 -14.56 -10.05
C PHE A 602 2.03 -14.78 -11.38
N GLU A 603 1.95 -13.83 -12.32
CA GLU A 603 2.41 -14.00 -13.71
C GLU A 603 3.88 -14.45 -13.84
N ASN A 604 4.75 -13.87 -13.00
CA ASN A 604 6.18 -14.17 -12.96
C ASN A 604 6.54 -15.50 -12.27
N TYR A 605 5.60 -16.08 -11.51
CA TYR A 605 5.85 -17.26 -10.67
C TYR A 605 5.22 -18.56 -11.20
N ILE A 606 4.47 -18.50 -12.31
CA ILE A 606 3.83 -19.67 -12.93
C ILE A 606 4.86 -20.76 -13.25
N LYS A 607 6.03 -20.39 -13.80
CA LYS A 607 7.10 -21.35 -14.08
C LYS A 607 7.64 -21.97 -12.79
N SER A 608 7.98 -21.17 -11.78
CA SER A 608 8.46 -21.65 -10.48
C SER A 608 7.47 -22.61 -9.82
N LEU A 609 6.17 -22.33 -9.90
CA LEU A 609 5.12 -23.22 -9.41
C LEU A 609 5.07 -24.57 -10.14
N MET A 610 5.29 -24.59 -11.46
CA MET A 610 5.38 -25.84 -12.23
C MET A 610 6.63 -26.64 -11.83
N ASP A 611 7.78 -25.97 -11.76
CA ASP A 611 9.04 -26.58 -11.34
C ASP A 611 8.93 -27.14 -9.91
N TRP A 612 8.36 -26.39 -8.96
CA TRP A 612 8.09 -26.81 -7.58
C TRP A 612 7.09 -27.96 -7.43
N THR A 613 6.16 -28.12 -8.39
CA THR A 613 5.23 -29.26 -8.39
C THR A 613 5.94 -30.56 -8.78
N LEU A 614 6.97 -30.47 -9.64
CA LEU A 614 7.74 -31.59 -10.17
C LEU A 614 9.05 -31.85 -9.41
N ASP A 615 9.45 -30.95 -8.49
CA ASP A 615 10.66 -31.08 -7.68
C ASP A 615 10.50 -32.18 -6.61
N GLY A 616 11.08 -33.36 -6.90
CA GLY A 616 11.10 -34.51 -6.00
C GLY A 616 11.85 -34.29 -4.67
N GLN A 617 12.55 -33.18 -4.48
CA GLN A 617 13.12 -32.79 -3.18
C GLN A 617 12.08 -32.14 -2.25
N LYS A 618 10.93 -31.69 -2.78
CA LYS A 618 9.82 -31.15 -2.00
C LYS A 618 8.91 -32.27 -1.52
N GLY A 619 8.42 -32.15 -0.29
CA GLY A 619 7.43 -33.08 0.26
C GLY A 619 6.10 -33.04 -0.52
N GLU A 620 5.38 -34.15 -0.53
CA GLU A 620 4.16 -34.32 -1.34
C GLU A 620 3.10 -33.24 -1.07
N GLU A 621 2.93 -32.83 0.20
CA GLU A 621 2.01 -31.76 0.59
C GLU A 621 2.39 -30.40 -0.01
N PHE A 622 3.69 -30.12 -0.18
CA PHE A 622 4.17 -28.87 -0.77
C PHE A 622 3.86 -28.84 -2.27
N GLN A 623 4.22 -29.92 -2.98
CA GLN A 623 3.91 -30.11 -4.40
C GLN A 623 2.39 -30.05 -4.66
N TYR A 624 1.59 -30.66 -3.78
CA TYR A 624 0.13 -30.62 -3.84
C TYR A 624 -0.42 -29.19 -3.76
N ASN A 625 0.10 -28.37 -2.84
CA ASN A 625 -0.30 -26.97 -2.73
C ASN A 625 0.17 -26.12 -3.93
N ALA A 626 1.36 -26.40 -4.50
CA ALA A 626 1.81 -25.76 -5.74
C ALA A 626 0.90 -26.09 -6.93
N LEU A 627 0.52 -27.36 -7.09
CA LEU A 627 -0.42 -27.83 -8.10
C LEU A 627 -1.83 -27.24 -7.90
N GLN A 628 -2.32 -27.17 -6.65
CA GLN A 628 -3.59 -26.54 -6.28
C GLN A 628 -3.61 -25.07 -6.71
N THR A 629 -2.51 -24.37 -6.48
CA THR A 629 -2.30 -22.97 -6.89
C THR A 629 -2.44 -22.82 -8.40
N LEU A 630 -1.71 -23.62 -9.19
CA LEU A 630 -1.80 -23.61 -10.66
C LEU A 630 -3.19 -23.99 -11.18
N SER A 631 -3.80 -25.03 -10.61
CA SER A 631 -5.14 -25.51 -11.01
C SER A 631 -6.21 -24.46 -10.77
N ASN A 632 -6.10 -23.69 -9.68
CA ASN A 632 -6.97 -22.56 -9.39
C ASN A 632 -6.71 -21.39 -10.36
N LEU A 633 -5.45 -20.98 -10.55
CA LEU A 633 -5.07 -19.88 -11.45
C LEU A 633 -5.45 -20.11 -12.92
N ALA A 634 -5.51 -21.37 -13.38
CA ALA A 634 -5.95 -21.73 -14.73
C ALA A 634 -7.36 -21.24 -15.09
N ILE A 635 -8.21 -20.95 -14.08
CA ILE A 635 -9.55 -20.38 -14.33
C ILE A 635 -9.49 -18.90 -14.70
N ASN A 636 -8.44 -18.17 -14.33
CA ASN A 636 -8.33 -16.74 -14.55
C ASN A 636 -7.92 -16.42 -15.99
N ASP A 637 -8.71 -15.61 -16.69
CA ASP A 637 -8.48 -15.26 -18.10
C ASP A 637 -7.15 -14.51 -18.35
N TYR A 638 -6.63 -13.78 -17.35
CA TYR A 638 -5.36 -13.05 -17.45
C TYR A 638 -4.14 -13.99 -17.35
N ILE A 639 -4.19 -14.97 -16.43
CA ILE A 639 -3.07 -15.89 -16.19
C ILE A 639 -3.10 -17.13 -17.11
N ARG A 640 -4.28 -17.51 -17.63
CA ARG A 640 -4.43 -18.67 -18.51
C ARG A 640 -3.49 -18.64 -19.74
N PRO A 641 -3.33 -17.53 -20.49
CA PRO A 641 -2.38 -17.46 -21.62
C PRO A 641 -0.94 -17.75 -21.19
N GLN A 642 -0.52 -17.26 -20.02
CA GLN A 642 0.84 -17.48 -19.50
C GLN A 642 1.06 -18.95 -19.09
N ILE A 643 0.06 -19.60 -18.48
CA ILE A 643 0.09 -21.05 -18.22
C ILE A 643 0.20 -21.83 -19.53
N LEU A 644 -0.55 -21.45 -20.58
CA LEU A 644 -0.48 -22.11 -21.89
C LEU A 644 0.87 -21.92 -22.57
N HIS A 645 1.41 -20.69 -22.57
CA HIS A 645 2.75 -20.37 -23.11
C HIS A 645 3.86 -21.20 -22.43
N LEU A 646 3.72 -21.49 -21.13
CA LEU A 646 4.64 -22.31 -20.36
C LEU A 646 4.37 -23.83 -20.44
N LYS A 647 3.68 -24.31 -21.50
CA LYS A 647 3.33 -25.73 -21.71
C LYS A 647 2.47 -26.34 -20.60
N GLY A 648 1.53 -25.55 -20.09
CA GLY A 648 0.64 -25.93 -19.00
C GLY A 648 -0.24 -27.15 -19.30
N ILE A 649 -0.57 -27.40 -20.57
CA ILE A 649 -1.32 -28.60 -20.98
C ILE A 649 -0.48 -29.85 -20.74
N GLU A 650 0.73 -29.87 -21.29
CA GLU A 650 1.67 -30.99 -21.15
C GLU A 650 2.09 -31.21 -19.69
N PHE A 651 2.24 -30.11 -18.93
CA PHE A 651 2.46 -30.15 -17.48
C PHE A 651 1.31 -30.86 -16.74
N PHE A 652 0.06 -30.44 -16.92
CA PHE A 652 -1.06 -31.08 -16.24
C PHE A 652 -1.28 -32.51 -16.72
N LEU A 653 -1.05 -32.83 -17.99
CA LEU A 653 -1.11 -34.21 -18.49
C LEU A 653 -0.04 -35.11 -17.88
N LYS A 654 1.19 -34.61 -17.71
CA LYS A 654 2.24 -35.34 -16.98
C LYS A 654 1.80 -35.71 -15.57
N VAL A 655 1.25 -34.75 -14.82
CA VAL A 655 0.76 -34.99 -13.45
C VAL A 655 -0.48 -35.91 -13.43
N LEU A 656 -1.37 -35.80 -14.42
CA LEU A 656 -2.53 -36.69 -14.56
C LEU A 656 -2.13 -38.16 -14.83
N ARG A 657 -0.99 -38.39 -15.50
CA ARG A 657 -0.43 -39.72 -15.75
C ARG A 657 0.19 -40.38 -14.51
N GLU A 658 0.47 -39.62 -13.45
CA GLU A 658 1.03 -40.14 -12.18
C GLU A 658 -0.03 -40.94 -11.40
N SER A 659 -0.10 -42.24 -11.66
CA SER A 659 -1.11 -43.17 -11.13
C SER A 659 -1.16 -43.32 -9.61
N TYR A 660 -0.08 -42.95 -8.91
CA TYR A 660 0.06 -43.12 -7.46
C TYR A 660 -0.52 -41.95 -6.63
N ARG A 661 -0.87 -40.82 -7.27
CA ARG A 661 -1.31 -39.58 -6.59
C ARG A 661 -2.71 -39.15 -7.01
N VAL A 662 -3.73 -39.88 -6.56
CA VAL A 662 -5.14 -39.62 -6.94
C VAL A 662 -5.56 -38.16 -6.73
N ASP A 663 -5.19 -37.53 -5.61
CA ASP A 663 -5.54 -36.12 -5.38
C ASP A 663 -4.79 -35.14 -6.29
N ALA A 664 -3.56 -35.46 -6.71
CA ALA A 664 -2.86 -34.68 -7.74
C ALA A 664 -3.53 -34.85 -9.11
N GLN A 665 -3.97 -36.07 -9.47
CA GLN A 665 -4.75 -36.31 -10.69
C GLN A 665 -6.05 -35.50 -10.71
N ARG A 666 -6.78 -35.43 -9.58
CA ARG A 666 -7.99 -34.61 -9.44
C ARG A 666 -7.72 -33.13 -9.72
N LEU A 667 -6.62 -32.59 -9.19
CA LEU A 667 -6.22 -31.20 -9.43
C LEU A 667 -5.71 -30.95 -10.84
N ALA A 668 -5.00 -31.90 -11.45
CA ALA A 668 -4.56 -31.82 -12.83
C ALA A 668 -5.75 -31.86 -13.81
N ALA A 669 -6.73 -32.74 -13.58
CA ALA A 669 -7.96 -32.80 -14.36
C ALA A 669 -8.80 -31.51 -14.22
N LYS A 670 -8.91 -30.95 -12.99
CA LYS A 670 -9.50 -29.62 -12.76
C LYS A 670 -8.74 -28.53 -13.51
N GLY A 671 -7.41 -28.58 -13.54
CA GLY A 671 -6.54 -27.63 -14.25
C GLY A 671 -6.78 -27.65 -15.76
N LEU A 672 -6.78 -28.84 -16.37
CA LEU A 672 -7.10 -29.04 -17.79
C LEU A 672 -8.50 -28.54 -18.14
N LEU A 673 -9.50 -28.84 -17.30
CA LEU A 673 -10.86 -28.32 -17.48
C LEU A 673 -10.82 -26.78 -17.46
N ASN A 674 -10.21 -26.17 -16.45
CA ASN A 674 -10.11 -24.72 -16.30
C ASN A 674 -9.42 -24.02 -17.48
N LEU A 675 -8.35 -24.62 -18.05
CA LEU A 675 -7.71 -24.14 -19.28
C LEU A 675 -8.65 -24.17 -20.50
N SER A 676 -9.62 -25.09 -20.53
CA SER A 676 -10.52 -25.28 -21.67
C SER A 676 -11.77 -24.38 -21.69
N ILE A 677 -12.17 -23.78 -20.55
CA ILE A 677 -13.51 -23.18 -20.34
C ILE A 677 -13.90 -22.11 -21.38
N LYS A 678 -12.95 -21.35 -21.93
CA LYS A 678 -13.24 -20.24 -22.88
C LYS A 678 -12.52 -20.33 -24.23
N SER A 679 -11.79 -21.40 -24.51
CA SER A 679 -11.02 -21.54 -25.75
C SER A 679 -11.26 -22.89 -26.40
N ARG A 680 -11.99 -22.89 -27.52
CA ARG A 680 -12.26 -24.09 -28.33
C ARG A 680 -10.98 -24.68 -28.92
N GLU A 681 -10.03 -23.84 -29.32
CA GLU A 681 -8.72 -24.27 -29.83
C GLU A 681 -7.91 -24.96 -28.73
N THR A 682 -7.80 -24.35 -27.55
CA THR A 682 -7.15 -24.96 -26.39
C THR A 682 -7.82 -26.27 -25.99
N LYS A 683 -9.16 -26.33 -26.00
CA LYS A 683 -9.91 -27.57 -25.76
C LYS A 683 -9.58 -28.67 -26.77
N LEU A 684 -9.53 -28.35 -28.08
CA LEU A 684 -9.17 -29.32 -29.11
C LEU A 684 -7.71 -29.79 -28.97
N SER A 685 -6.78 -28.88 -28.65
CA SER A 685 -5.38 -29.20 -28.35
C SER A 685 -5.27 -30.15 -27.16
N ILE A 686 -5.94 -29.86 -26.03
CA ILE A 686 -6.01 -30.76 -24.87
C ILE A 686 -6.53 -32.14 -25.28
N VAL A 687 -7.65 -32.21 -26.01
CA VAL A 687 -8.24 -33.49 -26.44
C VAL A 687 -7.29 -34.29 -27.33
N SER A 688 -6.56 -33.64 -28.26
CA SER A 688 -5.56 -34.31 -29.11
C SER A 688 -4.34 -34.86 -28.35
N LEU A 689 -4.04 -34.34 -27.17
CA LEU A 689 -2.93 -34.81 -26.33
C LEU A 689 -3.37 -35.84 -25.26
N MET A 690 -4.68 -36.12 -25.19
CA MET A 690 -5.37 -36.93 -24.17
C MET A 690 -5.82 -38.32 -24.65
N GLU A 691 -5.33 -38.80 -25.79
CA GLU A 691 -5.82 -40.07 -26.39
C GLU A 691 -5.73 -41.26 -25.42
N GLU A 692 -4.64 -41.38 -24.66
CA GLU A 692 -4.46 -42.42 -23.65
C GLU A 692 -5.42 -42.23 -22.46
N GLU A 693 -5.55 -41.01 -21.95
CA GLU A 693 -6.47 -40.65 -20.86
C GLU A 693 -7.93 -40.95 -21.22
N ILE A 694 -8.33 -40.70 -22.47
CA ILE A 694 -9.68 -40.98 -22.98
C ILE A 694 -9.95 -42.49 -23.03
N GLN A 695 -8.97 -43.32 -23.41
CA GLN A 695 -9.12 -44.77 -23.34
C GLN A 695 -9.25 -45.25 -21.89
N ARG A 696 -8.42 -44.74 -20.97
CA ARG A 696 -8.50 -45.07 -19.54
C ARG A 696 -9.84 -44.67 -18.93
N LEU A 697 -10.38 -43.51 -19.32
CA LEU A 697 -11.72 -43.04 -18.96
C LEU A 697 -12.81 -43.99 -19.46
N GLN A 698 -12.76 -44.42 -20.73
CA GLN A 698 -13.74 -45.37 -21.31
C GLN A 698 -13.71 -46.75 -20.65
N ARG A 699 -12.55 -47.20 -20.17
CA ARG A 699 -12.39 -48.46 -19.42
C ARG A 699 -12.77 -48.35 -17.94
N GLY A 700 -13.02 -47.14 -17.42
CA GLY A 700 -13.29 -46.89 -16.00
C GLY A 700 -12.06 -46.96 -15.09
N GLU A 701 -10.83 -46.88 -15.64
CA GLU A 701 -9.55 -47.01 -14.93
C GLU A 701 -9.10 -45.73 -14.19
N MET A 702 -10.01 -44.76 -13.99
CA MET A 702 -9.74 -43.46 -13.38
C MET A 702 -10.64 -43.22 -12.17
N ASP A 703 -10.16 -42.43 -11.20
CA ASP A 703 -10.96 -41.97 -10.06
C ASP A 703 -12.22 -41.21 -10.51
N THR A 704 -13.34 -41.38 -9.80
CA THR A 704 -14.66 -40.85 -10.21
C THR A 704 -14.68 -39.32 -10.33
N VAL A 705 -13.90 -38.60 -9.53
CA VAL A 705 -13.79 -37.14 -9.60
C VAL A 705 -12.97 -36.71 -10.82
N VAL A 706 -11.88 -37.44 -11.12
CA VAL A 706 -11.12 -37.28 -12.37
C VAL A 706 -12.03 -37.53 -13.58
N GLN A 707 -12.78 -38.63 -13.59
CA GLN A 707 -13.75 -38.95 -14.64
C GLN A 707 -14.77 -37.82 -14.82
N GLY A 708 -15.30 -37.24 -13.74
CA GLY A 708 -16.24 -36.13 -13.78
C GLY A 708 -15.67 -34.88 -14.47
N TYR A 709 -14.45 -34.47 -14.11
CA TYR A 709 -13.79 -33.33 -14.75
C TYR A 709 -13.48 -33.58 -16.24
N LEU A 710 -12.92 -34.75 -16.59
CA LEU A 710 -12.60 -35.08 -17.98
C LEU A 710 -13.86 -35.26 -18.83
N THR A 711 -14.92 -35.86 -18.29
CA THR A 711 -16.23 -35.96 -18.97
C THR A 711 -16.82 -34.57 -19.19
N THR A 712 -16.71 -33.65 -18.24
CA THR A 712 -17.17 -32.25 -18.41
C THR A 712 -16.35 -31.52 -19.49
N LEU A 713 -15.03 -31.76 -19.53
CA LEU A 713 -14.14 -31.24 -20.56
C LEU A 713 -14.56 -31.74 -21.95
N LEU A 714 -14.86 -33.02 -22.10
CA LEU A 714 -15.30 -33.60 -23.38
C LEU A 714 -16.72 -33.14 -23.77
N THR A 715 -17.68 -33.20 -22.84
CA THR A 715 -19.12 -33.01 -23.13
C THR A 715 -19.59 -31.56 -23.24
N THR A 716 -18.77 -30.56 -22.92
CA THR A 716 -19.08 -29.13 -23.12
C THR A 716 -19.18 -28.77 -24.61
N ARG A 717 -20.29 -29.14 -25.23
CA ARG A 717 -20.84 -28.55 -26.46
C ARG A 717 -21.60 -27.27 -26.09
N GLU A 718 -21.56 -26.30 -26.99
CA GLU A 718 -22.07 -24.94 -26.78
C GLU A 718 -23.55 -24.92 -26.30
N ARG A 719 -23.78 -24.44 -25.08
CA ARG A 719 -25.12 -24.06 -24.57
C ARG A 719 -25.42 -22.56 -24.73
N GLY A 720 -24.63 -21.86 -25.54
CA GLY A 720 -24.55 -20.39 -25.60
C GLY A 720 -24.86 -19.74 -26.95
N GLN A 721 -25.55 -20.43 -27.87
CA GLN A 721 -26.04 -19.85 -29.14
C GLN A 721 -27.53 -20.12 -29.41
N LEU A 722 -28.29 -20.43 -28.36
CA LEU A 722 -29.76 -20.50 -28.39
C LEU A 722 -30.34 -19.89 -27.10
N LEU A 723 -30.17 -18.57 -26.96
CA LEU A 723 -31.03 -17.64 -26.21
C LEU A 723 -30.75 -16.21 -26.70
#